data_AF-A0A7S0DF49-F1
#
_entry.id   AF-A0A7S0DF49-F1
#
_cell.length_a   1.000
_cell.length_b   1.000
_cell.length_c   1.000
_cell.angle_alpha   90.00
_cell.angle_beta   90.00
_cell.angle_gamma   90.00
#
_symmetry.space_group_name_H-M   'P 1'
#
loop_
_entity.id
_entity.type
_entity.pdbx_description
1 polymer ?
#
loop_
_entity_poly.entity_id
_entity_poly.type
_entity_poly.pdbx_seq_one_letter_code
_entity_poly.pdbx_strand_id
1 'polypeptide(L)'
;MRQGGGMVRMWVMIFLLTKMASRSRAQSSFVQNLNGSCYEVTSRFDVGALACESCDGSANKTVSDNGAYCTCAAGFYKLSSSSDLLDFTCSSCLNQGQASSQDHTRCMYCDNSTSTLDTTTGDCVCRTSGYVLVEKDQAGNYLANKTCLSCPSNTLVLSINPYACASCAHSGASMGSDGACTCTSGYTQAGDHWCVLSTLASPILSSYPLSTSSSITYSNVVAKRGGSSSSKTVTSHTFEQMFLAAASGCIDNRNRTSCSALANMCAVVGYDTSHPTCAIIKSRVSGASSSTLNTTHGFSEWIESMPLVYYTPDFSSSEALNFTVNIGTKLRFLLASFSFNGTYLGYDELDGQLQLCGRDPGELTNWLEAGTAYENNCVLNLANTISDLDTTTFYTLFISNEDLTTVYPVPVQLDGLSPDEGVARFFLLDVNSSIPTAGSDPILLQWASSITLSIPFRESDKSLLYPPRMTVEYTQRLTADVQAGGSTGNGGFKVVYTSSYGSFWIAVVVLFGLCVAWIAITWFTHIFAFCHLRAVTLPTLSTGAVARMVVDLLAVSANGLLFLVGLLSVIALILFKGQRTFFLILPAEGSSAENAFKALLLVVFFARLVSLSVRVWDQLHADVFFVDWEKPRQGVGLASGRGEGKEA
;
A
#
# COMPACT_ATOMS: atom_id res chain seq x y z
N MET A 1 -18.45 45.36 56.82
CA MET A 1 -17.48 44.53 57.58
C MET A 1 -17.68 43.10 57.10
N ARG A 2 -16.77 42.57 56.28
CA ARG A 2 -15.64 41.69 56.69
C ARG A 2 -16.14 40.39 57.34
N GLN A 3 -15.70 39.18 57.00
CA GLN A 3 -14.76 38.64 56.02
C GLN A 3 -14.77 37.11 56.25
N GLY A 4 -14.41 36.32 55.24
CA GLY A 4 -13.70 35.05 55.46
C GLY A 4 -14.55 33.77 55.40
N GLY A 5 -14.12 32.83 54.55
CA GLY A 5 -14.63 31.46 54.58
C GLY A 5 -14.51 30.65 53.29
N GLY A 6 -13.94 31.19 52.22
CA GLY A 6 -13.54 30.40 51.04
C GLY A 6 -12.25 29.64 51.33
N MET A 7 -12.34 28.40 51.85
CA MET A 7 -11.21 27.45 51.82
C MET A 7 -11.54 25.99 52.21
N VAL A 8 -12.81 25.54 52.17
CA VAL A 8 -13.15 24.17 52.64
C VAL A 8 -13.80 23.27 51.58
N ARG A 9 -14.18 23.80 50.41
CA ARG A 9 -14.83 22.98 49.36
C ARG A 9 -13.91 22.46 48.24
N MET A 10 -12.63 22.82 48.25
CA MET A 10 -11.67 22.42 47.20
C MET A 10 -10.79 21.21 47.60
N TRP A 11 -10.83 20.76 48.86
CA TRP A 11 -9.98 19.68 49.37
C TRP A 11 -10.66 18.30 49.43
N VAL A 12 -11.97 18.21 49.26
CA VAL A 12 -12.71 16.93 49.39
C VAL A 12 -12.87 16.20 48.04
N MET A 13 -12.72 16.89 46.91
CA MET A 13 -12.74 16.27 45.57
C MET A 13 -11.38 15.68 45.13
N ILE A 14 -10.28 16.03 45.79
CA ILE A 14 -8.94 15.53 45.46
C ILE A 14 -8.62 14.21 46.20
N PHE A 15 -9.34 13.90 47.29
CA PHE A 15 -9.11 12.68 48.07
C PHE A 15 -9.94 11.45 47.66
N LEU A 16 -10.91 11.61 46.74
CA LEU A 16 -11.75 10.51 46.24
C LEU A 16 -11.34 9.99 44.86
N LEU A 17 -10.32 10.58 44.21
CA LEU A 17 -9.76 10.14 42.93
C LEU A 17 -8.49 9.28 43.06
N THR A 18 -8.02 8.97 44.26
CA THR A 18 -6.77 8.19 44.49
C THR A 18 -6.98 6.76 45.01
N LYS A 19 -8.22 6.23 45.03
CA LYS A 19 -8.50 4.85 45.45
C LYS A 19 -9.35 4.00 44.48
N MET A 20 -9.30 4.32 43.19
CA MET A 20 -9.61 3.36 42.12
C MET A 20 -8.49 3.30 41.09
N ALA A 21 -7.25 3.16 41.57
CA ALA A 21 -6.25 2.45 40.80
C ALA A 21 -6.54 0.95 40.98
N SER A 22 -7.45 0.43 40.17
CA SER A 22 -7.44 -0.98 39.85
C SER A 22 -6.00 -1.30 39.45
N ARG A 23 -5.38 -2.26 40.15
CA ARG A 23 -4.15 -2.90 39.69
C ARG A 23 -4.49 -3.72 38.46
N SER A 24 -4.80 -3.05 37.35
CA SER A 24 -4.44 -3.60 36.05
C SER A 24 -2.92 -3.60 36.06
N ARG A 25 -2.31 -4.78 36.17
CA ARG A 25 -0.94 -4.94 35.70
C ARG A 25 -1.01 -4.70 34.20
N ALA A 26 -0.97 -3.44 33.80
CA ALA A 26 -0.52 -3.09 32.47
C ALA A 26 0.87 -3.73 32.37
N GLN A 27 0.98 -4.77 31.54
CA GLN A 27 2.28 -5.21 31.09
C GLN A 27 2.92 -3.98 30.46
N SER A 28 4.03 -3.53 31.03
CA SER A 28 4.87 -2.54 30.36
C SER A 28 5.13 -3.05 28.95
N SER A 29 4.96 -2.21 27.94
CA SER A 29 5.54 -2.48 26.63
C SER A 29 7.03 -2.73 26.84
N PHE A 30 7.47 -3.96 26.58
CA PHE A 30 8.89 -4.24 26.48
C PHE A 30 9.27 -3.92 25.03
N VAL A 31 10.09 -2.89 24.85
CA VAL A 31 10.79 -2.70 23.57
C VAL A 31 12.06 -3.52 23.69
N GLN A 32 12.04 -4.74 23.15
CA GLN A 32 13.26 -5.50 22.89
C GLN A 32 13.56 -5.47 21.40
N ASN A 33 14.84 -5.35 21.09
CA ASN A 33 15.38 -5.58 19.76
C ASN A 33 15.02 -7.01 19.31
N LEU A 34 13.88 -7.17 18.63
CA LEU A 34 13.58 -8.35 17.81
C LEU A 34 14.46 -8.41 16.55
N ASN A 35 15.33 -7.42 16.34
CA ASN A 35 16.33 -7.39 15.27
C ASN A 35 17.47 -8.40 15.44
N GLY A 36 17.49 -9.19 16.53
CA GLY A 36 18.45 -10.26 16.70
C GLY A 36 17.90 -11.57 16.17
N SER A 37 17.93 -11.80 14.86
CA SER A 37 18.13 -13.16 14.39
C SER A 37 19.42 -13.66 15.06
N CYS A 38 19.35 -14.72 15.85
CA CYS A 38 20.53 -15.34 16.45
C CYS A 38 21.35 -15.93 15.29
N TYR A 39 22.14 -15.09 14.62
CA TYR A 39 22.85 -15.40 13.37
C TYR A 39 24.10 -16.26 13.61
N GLU A 40 24.44 -16.53 14.87
CA GLU A 40 25.58 -17.37 15.23
C GLU A 40 25.14 -18.82 15.47
N VAL A 41 25.85 -19.76 14.82
CA VAL A 41 25.64 -21.22 14.86
C VAL A 41 25.71 -21.85 16.27
N THR A 42 26.09 -21.04 17.25
CA THR A 42 26.32 -21.42 18.65
C THR A 42 25.25 -20.85 19.59
N SER A 43 24.25 -20.12 19.09
CA SER A 43 23.24 -19.44 19.91
C SER A 43 21.81 -19.85 19.56
N ARG A 44 21.00 -20.13 20.59
CA ARG A 44 19.56 -20.43 20.48
C ARG A 44 18.74 -19.26 20.99
N PHE A 45 17.52 -19.10 20.48
CA PHE A 45 16.60 -18.10 21.03
C PHE A 45 15.77 -18.70 22.17
N ASP A 46 15.95 -18.20 23.39
CA ASP A 46 15.13 -18.61 24.54
C ASP A 46 13.84 -17.78 24.58
N VAL A 47 12.69 -18.43 24.35
CA VAL A 47 11.37 -17.78 24.31
C VAL A 47 10.93 -17.26 25.68
N GLY A 48 11.41 -17.88 26.77
CA GLY A 48 11.10 -17.45 28.13
C GLY A 48 11.92 -16.26 28.58
N ALA A 49 13.19 -16.20 28.16
CA ALA A 49 14.11 -15.08 28.44
C ALA A 49 14.05 -13.97 27.38
N LEU A 50 13.44 -14.22 26.22
CA LEU A 50 13.40 -13.34 25.05
C LEU A 50 14.80 -12.84 24.65
N ALA A 51 15.79 -13.74 24.69
CA ALA A 51 17.20 -13.44 24.42
C ALA A 51 17.89 -14.61 23.71
N CYS A 52 18.93 -14.31 22.92
CA CYS A 52 19.83 -15.33 22.38
C CYS A 52 20.75 -15.82 23.49
N GLU A 53 20.66 -17.09 23.86
CA GLU A 53 21.59 -17.76 24.77
C GLU A 53 22.55 -18.65 23.98
N SER A 54 23.83 -18.65 24.34
CA SER A 54 24.79 -19.57 23.73
C SER A 54 24.57 -20.98 24.24
N CYS A 55 24.60 -21.94 23.32
CA CYS A 55 24.68 -23.37 23.62
C CYS A 55 26.10 -23.71 24.10
N ASP A 56 26.53 -23.12 25.22
CA ASP A 56 27.77 -23.38 25.98
C ASP A 56 29.02 -23.65 25.12
N GLY A 57 29.91 -22.64 25.00
CA GLY A 57 31.01 -22.48 24.02
C GLY A 57 32.10 -23.56 23.93
N SER A 58 31.85 -24.75 24.46
CA SER A 58 32.57 -25.99 24.17
C SER A 58 32.24 -26.53 22.77
N ALA A 59 33.24 -27.04 22.04
CA ALA A 59 33.11 -27.59 20.68
C ALA A 59 32.19 -28.83 20.55
N ASN A 60 31.57 -29.26 21.65
CA ASN A 60 30.84 -30.53 21.74
C ASN A 60 29.31 -30.33 21.65
N LYS A 61 28.82 -29.09 21.69
CA LYS A 61 27.40 -28.71 21.59
C LYS A 61 27.19 -27.78 20.39
N THR A 62 26.02 -27.87 19.76
CA THR A 62 25.60 -27.03 18.64
C THR A 62 24.10 -26.73 18.75
N VAL A 63 23.62 -25.74 18.02
CA VAL A 63 22.19 -25.44 17.92
C VAL A 63 21.53 -26.49 17.01
N SER A 64 20.28 -26.86 17.31
CA SER A 64 19.46 -27.74 16.47
C SER A 64 19.13 -27.10 15.12
N ASP A 65 18.81 -27.92 14.11
CA ASP A 65 18.48 -27.45 12.74
C ASP A 65 17.34 -26.42 12.70
N ASN A 66 16.42 -26.46 13.67
CA ASN A 66 15.30 -25.54 13.80
C ASN A 66 15.59 -24.31 14.70
N GLY A 67 16.83 -24.13 15.17
CA GLY A 67 17.23 -22.97 15.98
C GLY A 67 16.67 -22.93 17.41
N ALA A 68 15.91 -23.95 17.82
CA ALA A 68 15.05 -23.88 19.00
C ALA A 68 15.69 -24.43 20.29
N TYR A 69 16.63 -25.37 20.19
CA TYR A 69 17.27 -26.00 21.35
C TYR A 69 18.73 -26.37 21.06
N CYS A 70 19.50 -26.67 22.11
CA CYS A 70 20.88 -27.15 21.95
C CYS A 70 20.89 -28.67 21.76
N THR A 71 21.74 -29.16 20.86
CA THR A 71 22.04 -30.59 20.63
C THR A 71 23.55 -30.83 20.71
N CYS A 72 23.99 -32.10 20.73
CA CYS A 72 25.41 -32.42 20.63
C CYS A 72 25.91 -32.18 19.20
N ALA A 73 27.17 -31.74 19.07
CA ALA A 73 27.81 -31.58 17.77
C ALA A 73 28.01 -32.95 17.07
N ALA A 74 28.20 -32.93 15.75
CA ALA A 74 28.48 -34.14 14.98
C ALA A 74 29.70 -34.90 15.55
N GLY A 75 29.60 -36.23 15.65
CA GLY A 75 30.60 -37.06 16.33
C GLY A 75 30.50 -37.11 17.86
N PHE A 76 29.51 -36.45 18.47
CA PHE A 76 29.22 -36.50 19.91
C PHE A 76 27.79 -36.97 20.19
N TYR A 77 27.59 -37.64 21.33
CA TYR A 77 26.29 -38.12 21.77
C TYR A 77 25.93 -37.64 23.18
N LYS A 78 24.62 -37.55 23.47
CA LYS A 78 24.08 -37.14 24.76
C LYS A 78 24.21 -38.26 25.81
N LEU A 79 24.81 -37.95 26.97
CA LEU A 79 24.90 -38.88 28.09
C LEU A 79 23.55 -39.04 28.81
N SER A 80 23.13 -40.28 29.05
CA SER A 80 21.85 -40.63 29.68
C SER A 80 21.72 -40.20 31.16
N SER A 81 22.83 -39.81 31.80
CA SER A 81 22.85 -39.28 33.17
C SER A 81 22.37 -37.82 33.28
N SER A 82 22.16 -37.14 32.15
CA SER A 82 21.62 -35.78 32.12
C SER A 82 20.09 -35.83 32.09
N SER A 83 19.48 -35.70 33.26
CA SER A 83 18.01 -35.66 33.42
C SER A 83 17.40 -34.33 32.98
N ASP A 84 18.22 -33.33 32.68
CA ASP A 84 17.77 -31.99 32.31
C ASP A 84 17.67 -31.83 30.78
N LEU A 85 16.63 -31.14 30.34
CA LEU A 85 16.39 -30.83 28.92
C LEU A 85 17.31 -29.69 28.44
N LEU A 86 17.76 -28.85 29.37
CA LEU A 86 18.53 -27.62 29.09
C LEU A 86 20.01 -27.76 29.47
N ASP A 87 20.35 -28.59 30.47
CA ASP A 87 21.72 -28.83 30.91
C ASP A 87 22.10 -30.30 30.74
N PHE A 88 22.79 -30.61 29.62
CA PHE A 88 23.27 -31.93 29.29
C PHE A 88 24.73 -31.93 28.85
N THR A 89 25.38 -33.08 29.01
CA THR A 89 26.80 -33.27 28.66
C THR A 89 26.94 -34.18 27.46
N CYS A 90 27.79 -33.78 26.50
CA CYS A 90 28.08 -34.52 25.28
C CYS A 90 29.45 -35.23 25.39
N SER A 91 29.50 -36.51 25.01
CA SER A 91 30.74 -37.29 24.96
C SER A 91 31.09 -37.66 23.52
N SER A 92 32.39 -37.73 23.20
CA SER A 92 32.87 -38.01 21.83
C SER A 92 32.76 -39.49 21.48
N CYS A 93 32.15 -39.80 20.34
CA CYS A 93 32.16 -41.11 19.71
C CYS A 93 33.49 -41.39 18.97
N LEU A 94 34.17 -40.33 18.52
CA LEU A 94 35.37 -40.42 17.69
C LEU A 94 36.55 -41.06 18.43
N ASN A 95 36.66 -40.85 19.74
CA ASN A 95 37.68 -41.47 20.58
C ASN A 95 37.60 -43.01 20.61
N GLN A 96 36.44 -43.56 20.26
CA GLN A 96 36.18 -45.01 20.21
C GLN A 96 36.18 -45.55 18.78
N GLY A 97 36.53 -44.72 17.78
CA GLY A 97 36.43 -45.08 16.37
C GLY A 97 34.98 -45.28 15.90
N GLN A 98 34.02 -44.59 16.53
CA GLN A 98 32.59 -44.69 16.24
C GLN A 98 32.03 -43.35 15.72
N ALA A 99 30.95 -43.43 14.93
CA ALA A 99 30.15 -42.29 14.51
C ALA A 99 28.98 -42.03 15.48
N SER A 100 28.55 -40.78 15.61
CA SER A 100 27.30 -40.46 16.33
C SER A 100 26.08 -40.84 15.50
N SER A 101 25.00 -41.34 16.10
CA SER A 101 23.70 -41.49 15.42
C SER A 101 23.12 -40.14 14.97
N GLN A 102 22.19 -40.16 14.01
CA GLN A 102 21.53 -38.96 13.45
C GLN A 102 20.82 -38.13 14.54
N ASP A 103 20.26 -38.79 15.55
CA ASP A 103 19.60 -38.15 16.69
C ASP A 103 20.56 -37.81 17.84
N HIS A 104 21.87 -38.03 17.68
CA HIS A 104 22.90 -37.77 18.67
C HIS A 104 22.70 -38.45 20.03
N THR A 105 22.02 -39.60 20.06
CA THR A 105 21.73 -40.33 21.31
C THR A 105 22.72 -41.46 21.60
N ARG A 106 23.48 -41.92 20.60
CA ARG A 106 24.43 -43.03 20.76
C ARG A 106 25.58 -43.00 19.76
N CYS A 107 26.61 -43.78 20.06
CA CYS A 107 27.71 -44.07 19.15
C CYS A 107 27.50 -45.41 18.44
N MET A 108 27.88 -45.48 17.16
CA MET A 108 27.71 -46.64 16.30
C MET A 108 28.98 -46.88 15.47
N TYR A 109 29.34 -48.14 15.23
CA TYR A 109 30.46 -48.47 14.34
C TYR A 109 30.06 -48.33 12.87
N CYS A 110 31.03 -48.01 12.02
CA CYS A 110 30.87 -48.03 10.56
C CYS A 110 31.14 -49.45 10.03
N ASP A 111 30.24 -50.01 9.22
CA ASP A 111 30.43 -51.35 8.66
C ASP A 111 31.30 -51.36 7.38
N ASN A 112 31.66 -52.53 6.88
CA ASN A 112 32.47 -52.73 5.66
C ASN A 112 31.89 -52.09 4.38
N SER A 113 30.59 -51.78 4.35
CA SER A 113 29.96 -51.03 3.24
C SER A 113 30.32 -49.53 3.22
N THR A 114 30.89 -49.01 4.31
CA THR A 114 31.35 -47.63 4.46
C THR A 114 32.83 -47.51 4.10
N SER A 115 33.29 -46.36 3.61
CA SER A 115 34.69 -46.13 3.21
C SER A 115 35.60 -46.13 4.42
N THR A 116 35.22 -45.38 5.45
CA THR A 116 35.77 -45.32 6.82
C THR A 116 34.94 -44.31 7.62
N LEU A 117 35.19 -44.20 8.94
CA LEU A 117 34.77 -43.04 9.73
C LEU A 117 35.50 -41.78 9.24
N ASP A 118 34.76 -40.75 8.86
CA ASP A 118 35.33 -39.44 8.56
C ASP A 118 35.30 -38.59 9.84
N THR A 119 36.49 -38.31 10.36
CA THR A 119 36.68 -37.53 11.58
C THR A 119 36.30 -36.06 11.43
N THR A 120 36.14 -35.57 10.19
CA THR A 120 35.78 -34.19 9.88
C THR A 120 34.27 -33.98 9.97
N THR A 121 33.50 -34.90 9.41
CA THR A 121 32.03 -34.91 9.47
C THR A 121 31.51 -35.56 10.75
N GLY A 122 32.35 -36.30 11.47
CA GLY A 122 31.97 -37.01 12.69
C GLY A 122 31.11 -38.25 12.41
N ASP A 123 31.10 -38.73 11.17
CA ASP A 123 30.16 -39.72 10.66
C ASP A 123 30.79 -40.72 9.67
N CYS A 124 30.07 -41.80 9.37
CA CYS A 124 30.49 -42.81 8.39
C CYS A 124 30.18 -42.34 6.96
N VAL A 125 31.11 -42.50 6.03
CA VAL A 125 30.90 -42.12 4.61
C VAL A 125 30.72 -43.36 3.75
N CYS A 126 29.80 -43.32 2.78
CA CYS A 126 29.63 -44.43 1.83
C CYS A 126 30.74 -44.44 0.77
N ARG A 127 31.24 -45.64 0.41
CA ARG A 127 32.33 -45.80 -0.59
C ARG A 127 31.94 -45.35 -1.99
N THR A 128 30.67 -45.49 -2.33
CA THR A 128 30.14 -45.30 -3.67
C THR A 128 29.08 -44.22 -3.64
N SER A 129 29.10 -43.32 -4.63
CA SER A 129 28.03 -42.35 -4.83
C SER A 129 26.69 -43.05 -5.10
N GLY A 130 25.58 -42.47 -4.63
CA GLY A 130 24.24 -43.06 -4.75
C GLY A 130 23.88 -44.12 -3.71
N TYR A 131 24.64 -44.20 -2.62
CA TYR A 131 24.31 -45.03 -1.45
C TYR A 131 23.97 -44.15 -0.26
N VAL A 132 22.86 -44.48 0.41
CA VAL A 132 22.34 -43.79 1.59
C VAL A 132 22.84 -44.46 2.86
N LEU A 133 23.23 -43.64 3.84
CA LEU A 133 23.64 -44.10 5.14
C LEU A 133 22.41 -44.45 5.97
N VAL A 134 22.37 -45.68 6.47
CA VAL A 134 21.24 -46.19 7.25
C VAL A 134 21.74 -46.70 8.60
N GLU A 135 21.05 -46.22 9.64
CA GLU A 135 21.34 -46.58 11.04
C GLU A 135 20.19 -47.32 11.73
N LYS A 136 19.00 -47.37 11.12
CA LYS A 136 17.81 -48.05 11.64
C LYS A 136 17.24 -49.04 10.63
N ASP A 137 16.66 -50.12 11.13
CA ASP A 137 15.88 -51.05 10.31
C ASP A 137 14.49 -50.48 9.96
N GLN A 138 13.73 -51.22 9.14
CA GLN A 138 12.37 -50.83 8.75
C GLN A 138 11.37 -50.75 9.93
N ALA A 139 11.69 -51.37 11.06
CA ALA A 139 10.89 -51.33 12.28
C ALA A 139 11.31 -50.18 13.23
N GLY A 140 12.32 -49.39 12.86
CA GLY A 140 12.84 -48.26 13.63
C GLY A 140 13.88 -48.65 14.69
N ASN A 141 14.34 -49.90 14.74
CA ASN A 141 15.40 -50.33 15.66
C ASN A 141 16.77 -49.97 15.10
N TYR A 142 17.69 -49.55 15.97
CA TYR A 142 19.07 -49.31 15.56
C TYR A 142 19.76 -50.58 15.08
N LEU A 143 20.44 -50.48 13.95
CA LEU A 143 21.35 -51.51 13.46
C LEU A 143 22.58 -51.62 14.37
N ALA A 144 23.30 -52.75 14.29
CA ALA A 144 24.55 -52.92 15.06
C ALA A 144 25.63 -51.92 14.60
N ASN A 145 25.72 -51.72 13.29
CA ASN A 145 26.66 -50.82 12.63
C ASN A 145 25.90 -49.95 11.61
N LYS A 146 26.40 -48.75 11.30
CA LYS A 146 25.92 -47.96 10.18
C LYS A 146 26.32 -48.62 8.87
N THR A 147 25.34 -48.80 7.99
CA THR A 147 25.51 -49.49 6.71
C THR A 147 25.05 -48.60 5.56
N CYS A 148 25.66 -48.77 4.40
CA CYS A 148 25.30 -48.04 3.18
C CYS A 148 24.42 -48.91 2.29
N LEU A 149 23.22 -48.44 1.97
CA LEU A 149 22.28 -49.11 1.07
C LEU A 149 22.15 -48.34 -0.24
N SER A 150 22.01 -49.05 -1.36
CA SER A 150 21.82 -48.39 -2.66
C SER A 150 20.50 -47.65 -2.70
N CYS A 151 20.51 -46.40 -3.15
CA CYS A 151 19.28 -45.67 -3.40
C CYS A 151 18.47 -46.35 -4.52
N PRO A 152 17.12 -46.36 -4.43
CA PRO A 152 16.26 -46.81 -5.51
C PRO A 152 16.53 -46.07 -6.82
N SER A 153 16.19 -46.68 -7.96
CA SER A 153 16.35 -46.05 -9.29
C SER A 153 15.75 -44.64 -9.32
N ASN A 154 16.43 -43.70 -10.00
CA ASN A 154 16.08 -42.27 -10.10
C ASN A 154 16.14 -41.49 -8.77
N THR A 155 16.88 -41.98 -7.78
CA THR A 155 17.16 -41.24 -6.55
C THR A 155 18.66 -41.21 -6.24
N LEU A 156 19.15 -40.10 -5.71
CA LEU A 156 20.55 -39.93 -5.32
C LEU A 156 20.61 -39.32 -3.92
N VAL A 157 21.66 -39.65 -3.18
CA VAL A 157 21.98 -38.95 -1.95
C VAL A 157 22.60 -37.60 -2.30
N LEU A 158 21.97 -36.52 -1.84
CA LEU A 158 22.52 -35.17 -1.97
C LEU A 158 23.51 -34.93 -0.83
N SER A 159 24.56 -34.14 -1.09
CA SER A 159 25.60 -33.81 -0.09
C SER A 159 25.04 -33.13 1.17
N ILE A 160 23.85 -32.53 1.07
CA ILE A 160 23.14 -31.89 2.19
C ILE A 160 22.61 -32.91 3.20
N ASN A 161 22.21 -34.12 2.77
CA ASN A 161 21.64 -35.12 3.66
C ASN A 161 22.06 -36.55 3.27
N PRO A 162 23.08 -37.12 3.95
CA PRO A 162 23.56 -38.47 3.66
C PRO A 162 22.59 -39.59 4.07
N TYR A 163 21.53 -39.27 4.81
CA TYR A 163 20.53 -40.21 5.35
C TYR A 163 19.26 -40.33 4.51
N ALA A 164 19.14 -39.55 3.43
CA ALA A 164 17.97 -39.57 2.57
C ALA A 164 18.36 -39.69 1.09
N CYS A 165 17.70 -40.61 0.38
CA CYS A 165 17.70 -40.61 -1.07
C CYS A 165 16.74 -39.53 -1.56
N ALA A 166 17.25 -38.50 -2.22
CA ALA A 166 16.44 -37.47 -2.84
C ALA A 166 15.96 -37.94 -4.22
N SER A 167 14.70 -37.68 -4.54
CA SER A 167 14.16 -37.78 -5.90
C SER A 167 13.94 -36.38 -6.46
N CYS A 168 13.84 -36.27 -7.78
CA CYS A 168 13.36 -35.05 -8.40
C CYS A 168 11.92 -34.75 -7.95
N ALA A 169 11.59 -33.47 -7.78
CA ALA A 169 10.27 -33.04 -7.31
C ALA A 169 9.13 -33.41 -8.28
N HIS A 170 9.44 -33.58 -9.57
CA HIS A 170 8.46 -33.89 -10.61
C HIS A 170 8.57 -35.35 -11.08
N SER A 171 7.44 -36.04 -11.22
CA SER A 171 7.38 -37.47 -11.60
C SER A 171 7.92 -37.77 -13.00
N GLY A 172 7.94 -36.77 -13.89
CA GLY A 172 8.51 -36.85 -15.24
C GLY A 172 10.00 -36.54 -15.34
N ALA A 173 10.67 -36.24 -14.22
CA ALA A 173 12.10 -35.95 -14.16
C ALA A 173 12.89 -37.15 -13.63
N SER A 174 14.04 -37.42 -14.23
CA SER A 174 15.04 -38.36 -13.75
C SER A 174 16.25 -37.61 -13.20
N MET A 175 16.76 -38.06 -12.06
CA MET A 175 17.97 -37.52 -11.46
C MET A 175 19.20 -38.05 -12.20
N GLY A 176 20.04 -37.15 -12.70
CA GLY A 176 21.33 -37.44 -13.29
C GLY A 176 22.37 -37.87 -12.26
N SER A 177 23.51 -38.37 -12.73
CA SER A 177 24.62 -38.80 -11.86
C SER A 177 25.31 -37.64 -11.12
N ASP A 178 25.07 -36.41 -11.54
CA ASP A 178 25.50 -35.15 -10.94
C ASP A 178 24.48 -34.57 -9.94
N GLY A 179 23.32 -35.23 -9.76
CA GLY A 179 22.22 -34.74 -8.93
C GLY A 179 21.30 -33.73 -9.63
N ALA A 180 21.55 -33.40 -10.91
CA ALA A 180 20.68 -32.51 -11.68
C ALA A 180 19.43 -33.26 -12.18
N CYS A 181 18.28 -32.61 -12.15
CA CYS A 181 17.03 -33.18 -12.63
C CYS A 181 16.85 -32.91 -14.13
N THR A 182 16.76 -33.96 -14.94
CA THR A 182 16.53 -33.87 -16.38
C THR A 182 15.21 -34.53 -16.74
N CYS A 183 14.50 -33.97 -17.72
CA CYS A 183 13.21 -34.51 -18.12
C CYS A 183 13.36 -35.80 -18.92
N THR A 184 12.56 -36.80 -18.57
CA THR A 184 12.52 -38.09 -19.28
C THR A 184 11.85 -37.97 -20.65
N SER A 185 12.02 -38.98 -21.51
CA SER A 185 11.41 -39.02 -22.84
C SER A 185 9.88 -38.82 -22.77
N GLY A 186 9.35 -37.91 -23.60
CA GLY A 186 7.95 -37.50 -23.59
C GLY A 186 7.66 -36.25 -22.75
N TYR A 187 8.66 -35.72 -22.05
CA TYR A 187 8.60 -34.45 -21.33
C TYR A 187 9.59 -33.44 -21.91
N THR A 188 9.16 -32.18 -21.91
CA THR A 188 9.96 -31.00 -22.26
C THR A 188 10.33 -30.25 -20.99
N GLN A 189 11.58 -29.83 -20.91
CA GLN A 189 12.09 -29.05 -19.79
C GLN A 189 11.47 -27.65 -19.76
N ALA A 190 10.95 -27.27 -18.60
CA ALA A 190 10.40 -25.95 -18.30
C ALA A 190 11.23 -25.35 -17.15
N GLY A 191 12.18 -24.48 -17.51
CA GLY A 191 13.19 -24.02 -16.56
C GLY A 191 14.06 -25.16 -16.01
N ASP A 192 14.64 -24.95 -14.84
CA ASP A 192 15.67 -25.81 -14.25
C ASP A 192 15.07 -26.92 -13.39
N HIS A 193 13.77 -26.81 -13.07
CA HIS A 193 13.13 -27.65 -12.04
C HIS A 193 11.85 -28.33 -12.48
N TRP A 194 11.23 -27.93 -13.59
CA TRP A 194 9.95 -28.47 -14.02
C TRP A 194 10.04 -29.23 -15.35
N CYS A 195 9.22 -30.27 -15.47
CA CYS A 195 9.06 -31.05 -16.69
C CYS A 195 7.59 -31.04 -17.10
N VAL A 196 7.32 -30.63 -18.33
CA VAL A 196 5.96 -30.53 -18.88
C VAL A 196 5.79 -31.59 -19.97
N LEU A 197 4.66 -32.27 -20.05
CA LEU A 197 4.40 -33.22 -21.14
C LEU A 197 4.60 -32.55 -22.50
N SER A 198 5.38 -33.17 -23.38
CA SER A 198 5.73 -32.56 -24.68
C SER A 198 4.50 -32.30 -25.57
N THR A 199 3.41 -33.07 -25.38
CA THR A 199 2.12 -32.88 -26.05
C THR A 199 1.41 -31.59 -25.62
N LEU A 200 1.65 -31.12 -24.40
CA LEU A 200 1.13 -29.84 -23.88
C LEU A 200 2.10 -28.70 -24.15
N ALA A 201 3.41 -28.93 -24.00
CA ALA A 201 4.42 -27.89 -24.19
C ALA A 201 4.52 -27.42 -25.65
N SER A 202 4.50 -28.34 -26.62
CA SER A 202 4.67 -28.01 -28.05
C SER A 202 3.64 -27.00 -28.59
N PRO A 203 2.31 -27.18 -28.39
CA PRO A 203 1.34 -26.18 -28.86
C PRO A 203 1.50 -24.84 -28.16
N ILE A 204 1.79 -24.83 -26.84
CA ILE A 204 2.01 -23.58 -26.08
C ILE A 204 3.21 -22.83 -26.65
N LEU A 205 4.36 -23.49 -26.82
CA LEU A 205 5.57 -22.87 -27.34
C LEU A 205 5.44 -22.43 -28.80
N SER A 206 4.59 -23.11 -29.58
CA SER A 206 4.30 -22.71 -30.97
C SER A 206 3.48 -21.42 -31.05
N SER A 207 2.52 -21.23 -30.13
CA SER A 207 1.69 -20.02 -30.08
C SER A 207 2.36 -18.88 -29.29
N TYR A 208 3.17 -19.25 -28.29
CA TYR A 208 3.79 -18.34 -27.33
C TYR A 208 5.26 -18.74 -27.12
N PRO A 209 6.17 -18.29 -28.01
CA PRO A 209 7.60 -18.58 -27.88
C PRO A 209 8.20 -18.04 -26.58
N LEU A 210 9.20 -18.73 -26.03
CA LEU A 210 9.86 -18.28 -24.79
C LEU A 210 10.49 -16.89 -24.93
N SER A 211 11.00 -16.55 -26.11
CA SER A 211 11.59 -15.24 -26.40
C SER A 211 10.62 -14.06 -26.22
N THR A 212 9.33 -14.25 -26.47
CA THR A 212 8.31 -13.22 -26.25
C THR A 212 7.70 -13.31 -24.85
N SER A 213 7.47 -14.53 -24.35
CA SER A 213 6.86 -14.73 -23.03
C SER A 213 7.75 -14.34 -21.85
N SER A 214 9.09 -14.30 -22.04
CA SER A 214 10.06 -13.84 -21.05
C SER A 214 10.43 -12.36 -21.19
N SER A 215 9.95 -11.68 -22.24
CA SER A 215 10.34 -10.31 -22.56
C SER A 215 9.33 -9.31 -21.98
N ILE A 216 9.75 -8.55 -20.96
CA ILE A 216 8.91 -7.58 -20.26
C ILE A 216 9.29 -6.16 -20.71
N THR A 217 8.29 -5.33 -21.04
CA THR A 217 8.51 -3.92 -21.38
C THR A 217 7.99 -3.02 -20.25
N TYR A 218 8.90 -2.25 -19.66
CA TYR A 218 8.58 -1.26 -18.64
C TYR A 218 8.47 0.12 -19.30
N SER A 219 7.32 0.79 -19.15
CA SER A 219 7.01 2.04 -19.85
C SER A 219 7.33 3.32 -19.06
N ASN A 220 7.48 3.23 -17.73
CA ASN A 220 7.65 4.37 -16.82
C ASN A 220 9.01 4.37 -16.10
N VAL A 221 10.09 4.17 -16.87
CA VAL A 221 11.46 4.13 -16.34
C VAL A 221 12.01 5.55 -16.18
N VAL A 222 12.34 5.92 -14.94
CA VAL A 222 12.87 7.25 -14.59
C VAL A 222 14.27 7.14 -13.96
N ALA A 223 15.23 7.90 -14.50
CA ALA A 223 16.60 7.89 -14.00
C ALA A 223 16.77 8.58 -12.63
N LYS A 224 15.91 9.56 -12.33
CA LYS A 224 15.91 10.29 -11.05
C LYS A 224 14.50 10.75 -10.69
N ARG A 225 14.30 11.14 -9.43
CA ARG A 225 13.02 11.67 -8.95
C ARG A 225 12.61 12.90 -9.77
N GLY A 226 11.38 12.91 -10.28
CA GLY A 226 10.86 13.99 -11.14
C GLY A 226 11.50 14.07 -12.53
N GLY A 227 12.23 13.03 -12.95
CA GLY A 227 12.77 12.92 -14.30
C GLY A 227 11.70 12.53 -15.32
N SER A 228 12.04 12.63 -16.60
CA SER A 228 11.18 12.17 -17.70
C SER A 228 11.16 10.65 -17.78
N SER A 229 9.97 10.10 -18.05
CA SER A 229 9.74 8.67 -18.22
C SER A 229 10.26 8.18 -19.58
N SER A 230 10.80 6.97 -19.59
CA SER A 230 11.30 6.26 -20.77
C SER A 230 10.87 4.80 -20.75
N SER A 231 10.90 4.13 -21.89
CA SER A 231 10.59 2.70 -21.99
C SER A 231 11.86 1.85 -22.08
N LYS A 232 11.86 0.69 -21.42
CA LYS A 232 12.95 -0.30 -21.50
C LYS A 232 12.39 -1.71 -21.47
N THR A 233 12.91 -2.58 -22.34
CA THR A 233 12.57 -4.00 -22.38
C THR A 233 13.68 -4.83 -21.74
N VAL A 234 13.31 -5.83 -20.95
CA VAL A 234 14.22 -6.76 -20.27
C VAL A 234 13.75 -8.19 -20.51
N THR A 235 14.69 -9.09 -20.81
CA THR A 235 14.45 -10.53 -20.80
C THR A 235 14.57 -11.03 -19.37
N SER A 236 13.49 -11.58 -18.85
CA SER A 236 13.36 -12.06 -17.47
C SER A 236 13.68 -13.54 -17.37
N HIS A 237 14.73 -13.86 -16.63
CA HIS A 237 15.06 -15.24 -16.28
C HIS A 237 13.94 -15.90 -15.46
N THR A 238 13.33 -15.14 -14.53
CA THR A 238 12.21 -15.64 -13.71
C THR A 238 11.03 -16.07 -14.58
N PHE A 239 10.68 -15.30 -15.61
CA PHE A 239 9.62 -15.70 -16.54
C PHE A 239 10.06 -16.88 -17.41
N GLU A 240 11.29 -16.90 -17.91
CA GLU A 240 11.82 -18.02 -18.70
C GLU A 240 11.71 -19.35 -17.93
N GLN A 241 12.03 -19.32 -16.63
CA GLN A 241 12.01 -20.48 -15.74
C GLN A 241 10.59 -20.98 -15.44
N MET A 242 9.62 -20.07 -15.31
CA MET A 242 8.31 -20.40 -14.73
C MET A 242 7.17 -20.40 -15.74
N PHE A 243 7.27 -19.67 -16.84
CA PHE A 243 6.16 -19.43 -17.78
C PHE A 243 5.58 -20.74 -18.33
N LEU A 244 6.43 -21.63 -18.85
CA LEU A 244 5.95 -22.86 -19.50
C LEU A 244 5.25 -23.80 -18.53
N ALA A 245 5.77 -23.93 -17.30
CA ALA A 245 5.15 -24.73 -16.24
C ALA A 245 3.82 -24.12 -15.77
N ALA A 246 3.77 -22.79 -15.57
CA ALA A 246 2.56 -22.09 -15.17
C ALA A 246 1.47 -22.13 -16.26
N ALA A 247 1.85 -21.88 -17.52
CA ALA A 247 0.95 -21.91 -18.67
C ALA A 247 0.37 -23.31 -18.88
N SER A 248 1.22 -24.34 -18.90
CA SER A 248 0.77 -25.73 -19.10
C SER A 248 -0.15 -26.21 -17.99
N GLY A 249 0.19 -25.99 -16.72
CA GLY A 249 -0.68 -26.34 -15.60
C GLY A 249 -2.00 -25.56 -15.58
N CYS A 250 -1.99 -24.29 -15.98
CA CYS A 250 -3.24 -23.53 -16.07
C CYS A 250 -4.12 -23.99 -17.24
N ILE A 251 -3.52 -24.36 -18.37
CA ILE A 251 -4.22 -24.82 -19.56
C ILE A 251 -4.77 -26.24 -19.34
N ASP A 252 -3.97 -27.19 -18.87
CA ASP A 252 -4.33 -28.59 -18.82
C ASP A 252 -5.47 -28.88 -17.83
N ASN A 253 -5.27 -28.56 -16.55
CA ASN A 253 -6.17 -28.94 -15.46
C ASN A 253 -6.67 -27.76 -14.62
N ARG A 254 -6.40 -26.51 -15.04
CA ARG A 254 -6.71 -25.31 -14.25
C ARG A 254 -6.17 -25.40 -12.82
N ASN A 255 -4.94 -25.87 -12.69
CA ASN A 255 -4.26 -25.89 -11.40
C ASN A 255 -4.25 -24.47 -10.83
N ARG A 256 -4.85 -24.30 -9.64
CA ARG A 256 -5.00 -23.00 -8.99
C ARG A 256 -3.67 -22.29 -8.81
N THR A 257 -2.63 -23.02 -8.41
CA THR A 257 -1.28 -22.48 -8.21
C THR A 257 -0.67 -22.05 -9.55
N SER A 258 -0.79 -22.87 -10.60
CA SER A 258 -0.27 -22.53 -11.93
C SER A 258 -0.98 -21.34 -12.57
N CYS A 259 -2.31 -21.30 -12.51
CA CYS A 259 -3.07 -20.13 -12.98
C CYS A 259 -2.79 -18.88 -12.13
N SER A 260 -2.57 -19.05 -10.82
CA SER A 260 -2.18 -17.97 -9.93
C SER A 260 -0.78 -17.45 -10.28
N ALA A 261 0.19 -18.31 -10.58
CA ALA A 261 1.52 -17.90 -11.02
C ALA A 261 1.45 -17.09 -12.32
N LEU A 262 0.66 -17.56 -13.29
CA LEU A 262 0.46 -16.87 -14.56
C LEU A 262 -0.23 -15.50 -14.37
N ALA A 263 -1.16 -15.40 -13.42
CA ALA A 263 -1.85 -14.15 -13.10
C ALA A 263 -0.91 -13.16 -12.38
N ASN A 264 0.01 -13.64 -11.56
CA ASN A 264 1.05 -12.82 -10.95
C ASN A 264 2.03 -12.28 -12.01
N MET A 265 2.45 -13.13 -12.95
CA MET A 265 3.24 -12.68 -14.12
C MET A 265 2.47 -11.65 -14.96
N CYS A 266 1.16 -11.83 -15.16
CA CYS A 266 0.32 -10.87 -15.86
C CYS A 266 0.24 -9.51 -15.13
N ALA A 267 0.21 -9.52 -13.79
CA ALA A 267 0.23 -8.29 -13.00
C ALA A 267 1.54 -7.51 -13.16
N VAL A 268 2.69 -8.19 -13.17
CA VAL A 268 4.02 -7.58 -13.39
C VAL A 268 4.11 -6.88 -14.74
N VAL A 269 3.61 -7.50 -15.82
CA VAL A 269 3.63 -6.91 -17.17
C VAL A 269 2.56 -5.83 -17.36
N GLY A 270 1.93 -5.36 -16.27
CA GLY A 270 0.95 -4.28 -16.31
C GLY A 270 -0.36 -4.67 -17.00
N TYR A 271 -0.72 -5.96 -17.00
CA TYR A 271 -1.93 -6.48 -17.64
C TYR A 271 -2.01 -6.25 -19.16
N ASP A 272 -0.87 -6.08 -19.83
CA ASP A 272 -0.81 -5.98 -21.29
C ASP A 272 -1.41 -7.24 -21.94
N THR A 273 -2.58 -7.08 -22.56
CA THR A 273 -3.33 -8.17 -23.20
C THR A 273 -2.61 -8.78 -24.40
N SER A 274 -1.59 -8.10 -24.96
CA SER A 274 -0.75 -8.63 -26.01
C SER A 274 0.35 -9.58 -25.49
N HIS A 275 0.69 -9.47 -24.20
CA HIS A 275 1.70 -10.33 -23.59
C HIS A 275 1.16 -11.77 -23.40
N PRO A 276 1.95 -12.82 -23.72
CA PRO A 276 1.50 -14.22 -23.64
C PRO A 276 0.87 -14.64 -22.32
N THR A 277 1.40 -14.16 -21.18
CA THR A 277 0.90 -14.49 -19.84
C THR A 277 -0.55 -14.04 -19.64
N CYS A 278 -0.87 -12.82 -20.04
CA CYS A 278 -2.20 -12.24 -19.94
C CYS A 278 -3.15 -12.80 -21.01
N ALA A 279 -2.65 -12.99 -22.24
CA ALA A 279 -3.45 -13.53 -23.35
C ALA A 279 -4.01 -14.93 -23.04
N ILE A 280 -3.19 -15.82 -22.46
CA ILE A 280 -3.62 -17.17 -22.07
C ILE A 280 -4.75 -17.10 -21.04
N ILE A 281 -4.59 -16.31 -19.97
CA ILE A 281 -5.61 -16.18 -18.92
C ILE A 281 -6.91 -15.62 -19.51
N LYS A 282 -6.81 -14.52 -20.27
CA LYS A 282 -7.99 -13.87 -20.87
C LYS A 282 -8.74 -14.85 -21.77
N SER A 283 -8.04 -15.61 -22.62
CA SER A 283 -8.65 -16.62 -23.49
C SER A 283 -9.38 -17.72 -22.71
N ARG A 284 -8.85 -18.13 -21.55
CA ARG A 284 -9.48 -19.12 -20.68
C ARG A 284 -10.73 -18.58 -20.02
N VAL A 285 -10.68 -17.34 -19.55
CA VAL A 285 -11.84 -16.69 -18.92
C VAL A 285 -12.96 -16.46 -19.94
N SER A 286 -12.63 -15.95 -21.14
CA SER A 286 -13.62 -15.73 -22.20
C SER A 286 -14.12 -17.02 -22.86
N GLY A 287 -13.32 -18.08 -22.90
CA GLY A 287 -13.75 -19.40 -23.39
C GLY A 287 -14.64 -20.14 -22.41
N ALA A 288 -14.53 -19.83 -21.11
CA ALA A 288 -15.35 -20.43 -20.07
C ALA A 288 -16.77 -19.85 -20.03
N SER A 289 -16.96 -18.57 -20.37
CA SER A 289 -18.30 -17.96 -20.43
C SER A 289 -19.21 -18.57 -21.52
N SER A 290 -18.64 -19.33 -22.46
CA SER A 290 -19.36 -20.07 -23.51
C SER A 290 -19.47 -21.58 -23.26
N SER A 291 -18.89 -22.11 -22.17
CA SER A 291 -18.88 -23.55 -21.85
C SER A 291 -19.15 -23.82 -20.37
N THR A 292 -20.28 -24.48 -20.05
CA THR A 292 -20.62 -25.33 -18.87
C THR A 292 -19.86 -25.14 -17.54
N LEU A 293 -19.46 -23.93 -17.18
CA LEU A 293 -18.62 -23.66 -16.02
C LEU A 293 -19.34 -22.72 -15.07
N ASN A 294 -19.37 -23.12 -13.80
CA ASN A 294 -20.05 -22.37 -12.78
C ASN A 294 -19.25 -21.10 -12.50
N THR A 295 -19.89 -19.96 -12.77
CA THR A 295 -19.45 -18.68 -12.22
C THR A 295 -19.55 -18.77 -10.69
N THR A 296 -18.58 -18.19 -9.99
CA THR A 296 -18.50 -18.25 -8.54
C THR A 296 -18.71 -16.85 -7.95
N HIS A 297 -19.28 -16.79 -6.75
CA HIS A 297 -19.41 -15.54 -5.98
C HIS A 297 -20.20 -14.42 -6.66
N GLY A 298 -21.01 -14.73 -7.67
CA GLY A 298 -21.84 -13.74 -8.38
C GLY A 298 -21.11 -12.91 -9.43
N PHE A 299 -19.87 -13.26 -9.80
CA PHE A 299 -19.09 -12.59 -10.83
C PHE A 299 -18.97 -13.47 -12.08
N SER A 300 -19.33 -12.94 -13.26
CA SER A 300 -19.23 -13.69 -14.53
C SER A 300 -17.80 -14.02 -14.94
N GLU A 301 -16.86 -13.23 -14.47
CA GLU A 301 -15.42 -13.31 -14.79
C GLU A 301 -14.69 -14.22 -13.79
N TRP A 302 -15.34 -14.57 -12.68
CA TRP A 302 -14.77 -15.43 -11.65
C TRP A 302 -15.20 -16.88 -11.85
N ILE A 303 -14.33 -17.62 -12.52
CA ILE A 303 -14.56 -19.04 -12.84
C ILE A 303 -14.01 -19.92 -11.73
N GLU A 304 -14.72 -21.00 -11.44
CA GLU A 304 -14.30 -21.99 -10.46
C GLU A 304 -12.85 -22.49 -10.72
N SER A 305 -12.05 -22.54 -9.65
CA SER A 305 -10.64 -22.94 -9.67
C SER A 305 -9.69 -22.05 -10.49
N MET A 306 -10.12 -20.85 -10.89
CA MET A 306 -9.26 -19.81 -11.42
C MET A 306 -9.23 -18.58 -10.50
N PRO A 307 -8.11 -17.85 -10.44
CA PRO A 307 -8.09 -16.57 -9.76
C PRO A 307 -8.93 -15.53 -10.51
N LEU A 308 -9.56 -14.62 -9.76
CA LEU A 308 -10.07 -13.39 -10.35
C LEU A 308 -8.88 -12.55 -10.83
N VAL A 309 -8.93 -12.10 -12.09
CA VAL A 309 -7.82 -11.35 -12.71
C VAL A 309 -8.33 -10.04 -13.30
N TYR A 310 -9.45 -10.10 -14.03
CA TYR A 310 -10.10 -8.97 -14.68
C TYR A 310 -11.52 -8.80 -14.15
N TYR A 311 -11.97 -7.56 -14.10
CA TYR A 311 -13.36 -7.20 -13.87
C TYR A 311 -14.02 -6.79 -15.19
N THR A 312 -15.32 -7.01 -15.33
CA THR A 312 -16.08 -6.44 -16.45
C THR A 312 -16.31 -4.96 -16.25
N PRO A 313 -16.41 -4.15 -17.32
CA PRO A 313 -16.55 -2.70 -17.25
C PRO A 313 -17.64 -2.16 -16.31
N ASP A 314 -18.69 -2.96 -16.05
CA ASP A 314 -19.81 -2.61 -15.17
C ASP A 314 -19.58 -2.93 -13.67
N PHE A 315 -18.38 -3.37 -13.25
CA PHE A 315 -18.03 -3.58 -11.82
C PHE A 315 -18.22 -2.32 -10.97
N SER A 316 -18.21 -1.19 -11.66
CA SER A 316 -18.29 0.18 -11.21
C SER A 316 -19.72 0.59 -10.78
N SER A 317 -20.74 -0.09 -11.31
CA SER A 317 -22.16 0.27 -11.20
C SER A 317 -23.03 -0.81 -10.55
N SER A 318 -22.49 -1.99 -10.29
CA SER A 318 -23.24 -3.16 -9.83
C SER A 318 -23.36 -3.23 -8.30
N GLU A 319 -24.53 -2.76 -7.83
CA GLU A 319 -25.09 -2.95 -6.50
C GLU A 319 -24.31 -2.36 -5.31
N ALA A 320 -25.06 -1.78 -4.36
CA ALA A 320 -24.47 -1.29 -3.13
C ALA A 320 -23.92 -2.48 -2.32
N LEU A 321 -22.82 -2.26 -1.59
CA LEU A 321 -22.37 -3.20 -0.57
C LEU A 321 -23.54 -3.47 0.39
N ASN A 322 -23.85 -4.74 0.62
CA ASN A 322 -25.01 -5.16 1.39
C ASN A 322 -24.79 -5.04 2.92
N PHE A 323 -24.14 -3.96 3.35
CA PHE A 323 -23.99 -3.60 4.76
C PHE A 323 -23.96 -2.09 4.93
N THR A 324 -24.49 -1.63 6.08
CA THR A 324 -24.61 -0.20 6.39
C THR A 324 -23.35 0.31 7.09
N VAL A 325 -22.94 1.52 6.75
CA VAL A 325 -21.74 2.18 7.26
C VAL A 325 -22.12 3.55 7.82
N ASN A 326 -21.75 3.81 9.07
CA ASN A 326 -21.93 5.10 9.71
C ASN A 326 -20.59 5.83 9.81
N ILE A 327 -20.63 7.14 10.02
CA ILE A 327 -19.38 7.92 10.20
C ILE A 327 -18.68 7.43 11.47
N GLY A 328 -17.39 7.13 11.36
CA GLY A 328 -16.56 6.63 12.46
C GLY A 328 -16.62 5.12 12.69
N THR A 329 -17.40 4.34 11.91
CA THR A 329 -17.28 2.87 11.94
C THR A 329 -15.97 2.45 11.30
N LYS A 330 -15.28 1.45 11.87
CA LYS A 330 -14.03 0.93 11.34
C LYS A 330 -14.32 -0.01 10.16
N LEU A 331 -13.95 0.42 8.96
CA LEU A 331 -13.97 -0.42 7.76
C LEU A 331 -12.93 -1.53 7.89
N ARG A 332 -13.30 -2.75 7.48
CA ARG A 332 -12.41 -3.91 7.50
C ARG A 332 -12.00 -4.30 6.09
N PHE A 333 -10.71 -4.22 5.82
CA PHE A 333 -10.10 -4.67 4.58
C PHE A 333 -9.24 -5.90 4.83
N LEU A 334 -9.31 -6.86 3.91
CA LEU A 334 -8.51 -8.08 3.92
C LEU A 334 -7.60 -8.09 2.70
N LEU A 335 -6.36 -8.53 2.91
CA LEU A 335 -5.38 -8.76 1.85
C LEU A 335 -5.16 -10.26 1.69
N ALA A 336 -5.42 -10.79 0.50
CA ALA A 336 -4.90 -12.10 0.12
C ALA A 336 -3.49 -11.94 -0.43
N SER A 337 -2.53 -12.66 0.13
CA SER A 337 -1.12 -12.60 -0.26
C SER A 337 -0.73 -13.83 -1.07
N PHE A 338 0.06 -13.63 -2.13
CA PHE A 338 0.55 -14.69 -3.02
C PHE A 338 2.03 -14.49 -3.33
N SER A 339 2.78 -15.58 -3.36
CA SER A 339 4.16 -15.58 -3.85
C SER A 339 4.22 -15.51 -5.38
N PHE A 340 5.39 -15.20 -5.94
CA PHE A 340 5.59 -15.17 -7.39
C PHE A 340 5.22 -16.50 -8.09
N ASN A 341 5.48 -17.64 -7.46
CA ASN A 341 5.12 -18.98 -7.98
C ASN A 341 3.63 -19.34 -7.89
N GLY A 342 2.79 -18.39 -7.47
CA GLY A 342 1.34 -18.57 -7.38
C GLY A 342 0.87 -19.25 -6.11
N THR A 343 1.77 -19.59 -5.18
CA THR A 343 1.40 -20.16 -3.88
C THR A 343 0.66 -19.11 -3.06
N TYR A 344 -0.45 -19.53 -2.47
CA TYR A 344 -1.24 -18.70 -1.58
C TYR A 344 -0.59 -18.66 -0.19
N LEU A 345 -0.29 -17.46 0.30
CA LEU A 345 0.43 -17.24 1.56
C LEU A 345 -0.53 -17.05 2.75
N GLY A 346 -1.73 -16.51 2.53
CA GLY A 346 -2.71 -16.28 3.59
C GLY A 346 -3.61 -15.07 3.35
N TYR A 347 -4.54 -14.87 4.28
CA TYR A 347 -5.32 -13.64 4.43
C TYR A 347 -4.81 -12.89 5.65
N ASP A 348 -4.55 -11.60 5.48
CA ASP A 348 -4.19 -10.69 6.55
C ASP A 348 -5.16 -9.52 6.61
N GLU A 349 -5.50 -9.07 7.82
CA GLU A 349 -6.19 -7.79 7.97
C GLU A 349 -5.24 -6.66 7.60
N LEU A 350 -5.79 -5.64 6.92
CA LEU A 350 -5.01 -4.50 6.47
C LEU A 350 -4.75 -3.53 7.64
N ASP A 351 -3.50 -3.49 8.09
CA ASP A 351 -2.96 -2.70 9.21
C ASP A 351 -1.70 -1.91 8.78
N GLY A 352 -1.73 -1.37 7.55
CA GLY A 352 -0.68 -0.48 7.03
C GLY A 352 0.22 -1.06 5.94
N GLN A 353 0.01 -2.31 5.51
CA GLN A 353 0.85 -2.98 4.49
C GLN A 353 0.96 -2.19 3.18
N LEU A 354 -0.08 -1.43 2.79
CA LEU A 354 -0.07 -0.60 1.57
C LEU A 354 0.77 0.68 1.67
N GLN A 355 1.28 1.03 2.86
CA GLN A 355 1.97 2.30 3.11
C GLN A 355 3.48 2.11 3.19
N LEU A 356 4.14 2.19 2.03
CA LEU A 356 5.61 2.11 1.91
C LEU A 356 6.36 3.18 2.73
N CYS A 357 5.71 4.29 3.05
CA CYS A 357 6.32 5.40 3.76
C CYS A 357 6.59 5.15 5.25
N GLY A 358 5.95 4.14 5.84
CA GLY A 358 5.95 3.94 7.28
C GLY A 358 5.30 5.11 8.04
N ARG A 359 4.81 4.84 9.24
CA ARG A 359 4.35 5.83 10.22
C ARG A 359 4.16 5.13 11.57
N ASP A 360 3.83 5.88 12.60
CA ASP A 360 3.38 5.30 13.86
C ASP A 360 2.19 4.35 13.59
N PRO A 361 2.22 3.09 14.08
CA PRO A 361 1.19 2.07 13.75
C PRO A 361 -0.24 2.52 14.06
N GLY A 362 -0.42 3.30 15.14
CA GLY A 362 -1.73 3.86 15.49
C GLY A 362 -2.24 4.90 14.50
N GLU A 363 -1.36 5.57 13.74
CA GLU A 363 -1.76 6.53 12.71
C GLU A 363 -1.97 5.88 11.33
N LEU A 364 -1.29 4.75 11.07
CA LEU A 364 -1.40 4.01 9.81
C LEU A 364 -2.80 3.46 9.54
N THR A 365 -3.64 3.32 10.55
CA THR A 365 -5.00 2.77 10.43
C THR A 365 -6.12 3.79 10.62
N ASN A 366 -5.80 5.04 10.91
CA ASN A 366 -6.82 6.09 11.11
C ASN A 366 -7.75 6.24 9.90
N TRP A 367 -7.28 5.94 8.70
CA TRP A 367 -8.06 5.99 7.47
C TRP A 367 -9.12 4.90 7.35
N LEU A 368 -9.01 3.81 8.15
CA LEU A 368 -10.05 2.77 8.23
C LEU A 368 -11.32 3.30 8.87
N GLU A 369 -11.27 4.41 9.61
CA GLU A 369 -12.48 5.05 10.08
C GLU A 369 -13.27 5.65 8.91
N ALA A 370 -14.51 5.20 8.77
CA ALA A 370 -15.38 5.64 7.69
C ALA A 370 -15.58 7.16 7.74
N GLY A 371 -15.21 7.84 6.66
CA GLY A 371 -15.29 9.30 6.52
C GLY A 371 -14.00 10.07 6.76
N THR A 372 -12.91 9.39 7.12
CA THR A 372 -11.61 10.02 7.38
C THR A 372 -10.75 10.02 6.12
N ALA A 373 -10.66 11.18 5.44
CA ALA A 373 -9.70 11.36 4.35
C ALA A 373 -8.26 11.28 4.91
N TYR A 374 -7.38 10.61 4.19
CA TYR A 374 -6.02 10.34 4.64
C TYR A 374 -5.04 10.49 3.49
N GLU A 375 -3.87 11.04 3.79
CA GLU A 375 -2.78 11.16 2.84
C GLU A 375 -1.44 11.01 3.57
N ASN A 376 -0.60 10.11 3.07
CA ASN A 376 0.74 9.87 3.57
C ASN A 376 1.71 9.82 2.40
N ASN A 377 2.54 10.85 2.27
CA ASN A 377 3.52 11.00 1.20
C ASN A 377 4.93 11.07 1.80
N CYS A 378 5.89 10.41 1.16
CA CYS A 378 7.28 10.41 1.59
C CYS A 378 8.24 10.28 0.40
N VAL A 379 9.53 10.37 0.72
CA VAL A 379 10.62 10.07 -0.19
C VAL A 379 11.22 8.74 0.25
N LEU A 380 11.03 7.71 -0.58
CA LEU A 380 11.54 6.36 -0.30
C LEU A 380 13.04 6.31 -0.61
N ASN A 381 13.79 5.57 0.22
CA ASN A 381 15.17 5.21 -0.10
C ASN A 381 15.18 3.82 -0.76
N LEU A 382 15.23 3.82 -2.10
CA LEU A 382 15.19 2.61 -2.92
C LEU A 382 16.37 1.66 -2.67
N ALA A 383 17.51 2.16 -2.18
CA ALA A 383 18.67 1.31 -1.88
C ALA A 383 18.39 0.36 -0.71
N ASN A 384 17.75 0.87 0.35
CA ASN A 384 17.35 0.05 1.50
C ASN A 384 16.17 -0.87 1.13
N THR A 385 15.28 -0.39 0.26
CA THR A 385 14.14 -1.18 -0.21
C THR A 385 14.56 -2.44 -0.99
N ILE A 386 15.72 -2.43 -1.65
CA ILE A 386 16.28 -3.60 -2.35
C ILE A 386 16.89 -4.61 -1.36
N SER A 387 17.53 -4.16 -0.27
CA SER A 387 18.23 -5.06 0.67
C SER A 387 17.28 -5.88 1.55
N ASP A 388 16.05 -5.40 1.74
CA ASP A 388 15.12 -5.98 2.72
C ASP A 388 14.15 -6.99 2.10
N LEU A 389 14.15 -7.16 0.76
CA LEU A 389 13.17 -7.95 0.02
C LEU A 389 13.82 -9.01 -0.87
N ASP A 390 13.65 -10.27 -0.47
CA ASP A 390 14.11 -11.43 -1.26
C ASP A 390 13.13 -11.81 -2.38
N THR A 391 11.83 -11.52 -2.19
CA THR A 391 10.77 -11.93 -3.13
C THR A 391 9.63 -10.92 -3.29
N THR A 392 9.10 -10.83 -4.51
CA THR A 392 7.90 -10.07 -4.86
C THR A 392 6.65 -10.78 -4.35
N THR A 393 5.86 -10.05 -3.54
CA THR A 393 4.55 -10.52 -3.04
C THR A 393 3.42 -9.80 -3.77
N PHE A 394 2.42 -10.58 -4.17
CA PHE A 394 1.23 -10.11 -4.86
C PHE A 394 0.03 -10.10 -3.92
N TYR A 395 -0.84 -9.13 -4.11
CA TYR A 395 -1.96 -8.87 -3.24
C TYR A 395 -3.27 -8.82 -4.04
N THR A 396 -4.34 -9.31 -3.43
CA THR A 396 -5.73 -9.01 -3.81
C THR A 396 -6.43 -8.40 -2.62
N LEU A 397 -7.06 -7.24 -2.83
CA LEU A 397 -7.74 -6.50 -1.78
C LEU A 397 -9.22 -6.87 -1.73
N PHE A 398 -9.74 -7.00 -0.52
CA PHE A 398 -11.15 -7.24 -0.26
C PHE A 398 -11.65 -6.29 0.83
N ILE A 399 -12.94 -5.93 0.76
CA ILE A 399 -13.65 -5.24 1.83
C ILE A 399 -14.68 -6.20 2.45
N SER A 400 -14.83 -6.13 3.77
CA SER A 400 -15.72 -7.01 4.51
C SER A 400 -16.57 -6.23 5.51
N ASN A 401 -17.69 -6.83 5.93
CA ASN A 401 -18.43 -6.34 7.09
C ASN A 401 -17.70 -6.70 8.39
N GLU A 402 -18.14 -6.13 9.51
CA GLU A 402 -17.53 -6.38 10.83
C GLU A 402 -17.50 -7.86 11.24
N ASP A 403 -18.49 -8.65 10.80
CA ASP A 403 -18.62 -10.08 11.13
C ASP A 403 -17.96 -11.03 10.11
N LEU A 404 -17.32 -10.50 9.06
CA LEU A 404 -16.71 -11.26 7.96
C LEU A 404 -17.68 -12.20 7.20
N THR A 405 -18.99 -11.99 7.32
CA THR A 405 -20.02 -12.79 6.64
C THR A 405 -20.15 -12.44 5.16
N THR A 406 -19.83 -11.19 4.80
CA THR A 406 -19.88 -10.71 3.42
C THR A 406 -18.54 -10.07 3.08
N VAL A 407 -17.89 -10.61 2.04
CA VAL A 407 -16.60 -10.15 1.54
C VAL A 407 -16.74 -9.81 0.07
N TYR A 408 -16.30 -8.62 -0.31
CA TYR A 408 -16.34 -8.13 -1.67
C TYR A 408 -14.92 -7.85 -2.18
N PRO A 409 -14.56 -8.33 -3.37
CA PRO A 409 -13.26 -8.05 -3.93
C PRO A 409 -13.20 -6.58 -4.40
N VAL A 410 -12.09 -5.91 -4.12
CA VAL A 410 -11.88 -4.50 -4.47
C VAL A 410 -11.16 -4.43 -5.81
N PRO A 411 -11.76 -3.82 -6.84
CA PRO A 411 -11.11 -3.61 -8.13
C PRO A 411 -9.94 -2.63 -8.02
N VAL A 412 -8.88 -2.96 -8.73
CA VAL A 412 -7.67 -2.15 -8.88
C VAL A 412 -7.60 -1.59 -10.29
N GLN A 413 -7.32 -0.30 -10.42
CA GLN A 413 -7.10 0.39 -11.67
C GLN A 413 -5.63 0.75 -11.75
N LEU A 414 -4.94 0.29 -12.80
CA LEU A 414 -3.54 0.67 -13.02
C LEU A 414 -3.47 1.93 -13.88
N ASP A 415 -2.51 2.79 -13.58
CA ASP A 415 -2.20 3.91 -14.46
C ASP A 415 -1.74 3.42 -15.83
N GLY A 416 -2.33 3.94 -16.90
CA GLY A 416 -2.13 3.47 -18.28
C GLY A 416 -3.15 2.46 -18.81
N LEU A 417 -4.00 1.87 -17.96
CA LEU A 417 -5.19 1.14 -18.42
C LEU A 417 -6.38 2.08 -18.61
N SER A 418 -7.39 1.64 -19.36
CA SER A 418 -8.59 2.45 -19.56
C SER A 418 -9.38 2.60 -18.25
N PRO A 419 -10.12 3.71 -18.05
CA PRO A 419 -10.83 3.96 -16.79
C PRO A 419 -11.88 2.93 -16.39
N ASP A 420 -12.36 2.16 -17.38
CA ASP A 420 -13.38 1.14 -17.21
C ASP A 420 -12.77 -0.27 -17.04
N GLU A 421 -11.44 -0.41 -17.09
CA GLU A 421 -10.74 -1.67 -16.89
C GLU A 421 -10.24 -1.81 -15.44
N GLY A 422 -10.85 -2.74 -14.72
CA GLY A 422 -10.44 -3.14 -13.38
C GLY A 422 -9.70 -4.46 -13.39
N VAL A 423 -8.68 -4.58 -12.55
CA VAL A 423 -7.91 -5.81 -12.30
C VAL A 423 -7.92 -6.15 -10.82
N ALA A 424 -7.69 -7.42 -10.47
CA ALA A 424 -7.80 -7.87 -9.07
C ALA A 424 -6.47 -7.97 -8.31
N ARG A 425 -5.34 -8.08 -9.01
CA ARG A 425 -4.03 -8.27 -8.38
C ARG A 425 -3.12 -7.07 -8.58
N PHE A 426 -2.31 -6.82 -7.58
CA PHE A 426 -1.31 -5.77 -7.58
C PHE A 426 -0.14 -6.21 -6.69
N PHE A 427 0.93 -5.43 -6.68
CA PHE A 427 2.09 -5.63 -5.82
C PHE A 427 2.62 -4.26 -5.40
N LEU A 428 3.46 -4.21 -4.37
CA LEU A 428 4.01 -2.95 -3.87
C LEU A 428 5.44 -2.71 -4.36
N LEU A 429 6.23 -3.78 -4.40
CA LEU A 429 7.59 -3.80 -4.89
C LEU A 429 7.78 -5.07 -5.71
N ASP A 430 8.51 -4.95 -6.82
CA ASP A 430 8.95 -6.08 -7.61
C ASP A 430 10.46 -6.03 -7.86
N VAL A 431 11.11 -7.13 -7.47
CA VAL A 431 12.56 -7.36 -7.58
C VAL A 431 12.90 -8.61 -8.40
N ASN A 432 11.96 -9.53 -8.60
CA ASN A 432 12.24 -10.79 -9.29
C ASN A 432 12.05 -10.71 -10.81
N SER A 433 11.18 -9.85 -11.31
CA SER A 433 10.85 -9.86 -12.74
C SER A 433 11.97 -9.36 -13.65
N SER A 434 12.83 -8.46 -13.16
CA SER A 434 13.87 -7.83 -13.98
C SER A 434 15.23 -8.53 -13.90
N ILE A 435 15.29 -9.71 -13.27
CA ILE A 435 16.51 -10.52 -13.16
C ILE A 435 16.83 -11.12 -14.53
N PRO A 436 17.99 -10.78 -15.14
CA PRO A 436 18.35 -11.25 -16.48
C PRO A 436 18.92 -12.68 -16.48
N THR A 437 19.58 -13.09 -15.40
CA THR A 437 20.25 -14.39 -15.28
C THR A 437 20.18 -14.92 -13.85
N ALA A 438 20.23 -16.24 -13.68
CA ALA A 438 20.26 -16.86 -12.35
C ALA A 438 21.35 -16.25 -11.45
N GLY A 439 20.98 -15.91 -10.21
CA GLY A 439 21.91 -15.38 -9.20
C GLY A 439 22.44 -13.96 -9.45
N SER A 440 21.88 -13.23 -10.41
CA SER A 440 22.21 -11.81 -10.65
C SER A 440 21.23 -10.86 -9.98
N ASP A 441 21.69 -9.64 -9.69
CA ASP A 441 20.84 -8.56 -9.17
C ASP A 441 19.82 -8.09 -10.22
N PRO A 442 18.64 -7.61 -9.80
CA PRO A 442 17.66 -7.04 -10.73
C PRO A 442 18.24 -5.85 -11.50
N ILE A 443 17.96 -5.76 -12.81
CA ILE A 443 18.35 -4.61 -13.63
C ILE A 443 17.47 -3.39 -13.31
N LEU A 444 16.21 -3.63 -12.96
CA LEU A 444 15.16 -2.64 -12.76
C LEU A 444 14.42 -2.90 -11.47
N LEU A 445 14.22 -1.84 -10.69
CA LEU A 445 13.31 -1.83 -9.56
C LEU A 445 11.97 -1.25 -10.02
N GLN A 446 10.87 -1.94 -9.72
CA GLN A 446 9.52 -1.43 -9.92
C GLN A 446 8.80 -1.35 -8.58
N TRP A 447 8.19 -0.21 -8.29
CA TRP A 447 7.42 -0.01 -7.06
C TRP A 447 6.14 0.78 -7.30
N ALA A 448 5.16 0.62 -6.42
CA ALA A 448 3.95 1.42 -6.38
C ALA A 448 4.29 2.82 -5.83
N SER A 449 4.41 3.81 -6.72
CA SER A 449 4.81 5.17 -6.37
C SER A 449 3.65 5.97 -5.77
N SER A 450 2.42 5.66 -6.17
CA SER A 450 1.19 6.25 -5.67
C SER A 450 0.08 5.20 -5.62
N ILE A 451 -0.59 5.10 -4.46
CA ILE A 451 -1.77 4.26 -4.26
C ILE A 451 -2.90 5.14 -3.76
N THR A 452 -4.02 5.15 -4.47
CA THR A 452 -5.21 5.92 -4.10
C THR A 452 -6.42 5.01 -3.93
N LEU A 453 -6.95 4.90 -2.72
CA LEU A 453 -8.20 4.19 -2.44
C LEU A 453 -9.37 5.18 -2.49
N SER A 454 -10.25 5.00 -3.46
CA SER A 454 -11.48 5.77 -3.64
C SER A 454 -12.67 4.99 -3.09
N ILE A 455 -13.39 5.57 -2.13
CA ILE A 455 -14.57 4.96 -1.52
C ILE A 455 -15.81 5.79 -1.92
N PRO A 456 -16.64 5.29 -2.85
CA PRO A 456 -17.80 6.03 -3.32
C PRO A 456 -19.04 5.79 -2.43
N PHE A 457 -19.78 6.86 -2.14
CA PHE A 457 -21.08 6.76 -1.45
C PHE A 457 -22.24 6.77 -2.42
N ARG A 458 -23.33 6.10 -2.01
CA ARG A 458 -24.57 6.08 -2.76
C ARG A 458 -25.41 7.34 -2.51
N GLU A 459 -25.90 7.96 -3.58
CA GLU A 459 -26.74 9.16 -3.49
C GLU A 459 -28.13 8.89 -2.89
N SER A 460 -28.73 7.74 -3.24
CA SER A 460 -30.10 7.36 -2.85
C SER A 460 -30.20 6.87 -1.41
N ASP A 461 -29.17 6.16 -0.92
CA ASP A 461 -29.11 5.65 0.45
C ASP A 461 -27.75 5.95 1.06
N LYS A 462 -27.72 7.00 1.87
CA LYS A 462 -26.51 7.62 2.44
C LYS A 462 -25.84 6.78 3.53
N SER A 463 -26.40 5.61 3.82
CA SER A 463 -25.84 4.60 4.72
C SER A 463 -25.12 3.48 3.98
N LEU A 464 -25.24 3.41 2.65
CA LEU A 464 -24.67 2.35 1.83
C LEU A 464 -23.49 2.85 0.99
N LEU A 465 -22.49 1.98 0.88
CA LEU A 465 -21.28 2.21 0.09
C LEU A 465 -21.41 1.53 -1.27
N TYR A 466 -20.82 2.12 -2.30
CA TYR A 466 -20.42 1.36 -3.48
C TYR A 466 -19.11 0.61 -3.22
N PRO A 467 -18.82 -0.46 -3.97
CA PRO A 467 -17.52 -1.10 -3.91
C PRO A 467 -16.38 -0.07 -4.07
N PRO A 468 -15.40 -0.04 -3.14
CA PRO A 468 -14.23 0.82 -3.26
C PRO A 468 -13.46 0.52 -4.55
N ARG A 469 -12.64 1.47 -4.99
CA ARG A 469 -11.73 1.30 -6.12
C ARG A 469 -10.34 1.74 -5.69
N MET A 470 -9.33 0.93 -6.00
CA MET A 470 -7.95 1.28 -5.72
C MET A 470 -7.24 1.65 -7.02
N THR A 471 -6.61 2.80 -7.09
CA THR A 471 -5.77 3.19 -8.22
C THR A 471 -4.30 3.03 -7.82
N VAL A 472 -3.50 2.37 -8.65
CA VAL A 472 -2.07 2.14 -8.40
C VAL A 472 -1.27 2.67 -9.58
N GLU A 473 -0.30 3.54 -9.27
CA GLU A 473 0.70 4.03 -10.21
C GLU A 473 2.03 3.31 -9.95
N TYR A 474 2.60 2.72 -10.99
CA TYR A 474 3.93 2.10 -10.91
C TYR A 474 4.98 2.99 -11.55
N THR A 475 6.12 3.08 -10.88
CA THR A 475 7.32 3.74 -11.42
C THR A 475 8.47 2.75 -11.40
N GLN A 476 9.35 2.84 -12.40
CA GLN A 476 10.52 1.98 -12.49
C GLN A 476 11.83 2.78 -12.48
N ARG A 477 12.91 2.17 -11.99
CA ARG A 477 14.25 2.76 -12.01
C ARG A 477 15.32 1.70 -12.26
N LEU A 478 16.35 2.06 -13.02
CA LEU A 478 17.52 1.19 -13.19
C LEU A 478 18.29 1.08 -11.88
N THR A 479 18.70 -0.14 -11.51
CA THR A 479 19.55 -0.37 -10.33
C THR A 479 20.88 0.37 -10.45
N ALA A 480 21.42 0.51 -11.67
CA ALA A 480 22.60 1.32 -11.95
C ALA A 480 22.39 2.81 -11.60
N ASP A 481 21.20 3.36 -11.84
CA ASP A 481 20.88 4.77 -11.50
C ASP A 481 20.71 4.94 -9.99
N VAL A 482 20.18 3.92 -9.29
CA VAL A 482 20.11 3.90 -7.82
C VAL A 482 21.52 3.99 -7.22
N GLN A 483 22.45 3.21 -7.75
CA GLN A 483 23.87 3.20 -7.33
C GLN A 483 24.61 4.50 -7.70
N ALA A 484 24.22 5.15 -8.80
CA ALA A 484 24.82 6.41 -9.27
C ALA A 484 24.28 7.68 -8.57
N GLY A 485 23.55 7.54 -7.46
CA GLY A 485 23.02 8.65 -6.66
C GLY A 485 21.54 8.96 -6.86
N GLY A 486 20.83 8.18 -7.68
CA GLY A 486 19.38 8.21 -7.86
C GLY A 486 18.65 7.30 -6.88
N SER A 487 18.97 7.33 -5.59
CA SER A 487 18.38 6.39 -4.60
C SER A 487 16.99 6.78 -4.09
N THR A 488 16.45 7.94 -4.49
CA THR A 488 15.19 8.46 -3.93
C THR A 488 13.96 8.20 -4.82
N GLY A 489 12.94 7.49 -4.31
CA GLY A 489 11.64 7.27 -4.96
C GLY A 489 10.53 8.13 -4.37
N ASN A 490 9.42 8.27 -5.10
CA ASN A 490 8.16 8.76 -4.51
C ASN A 490 7.42 7.57 -3.89
N GLY A 491 6.88 7.76 -2.68
CA GLY A 491 5.87 6.89 -2.10
C GLY A 491 4.70 7.73 -1.65
N GLY A 492 3.48 7.34 -2.03
CA GLY A 492 2.26 8.05 -1.66
C GLY A 492 1.12 7.05 -1.45
N PHE A 493 0.39 7.23 -0.35
CA PHE A 493 -0.85 6.52 -0.09
C PHE A 493 -1.94 7.53 0.26
N LYS A 494 -3.06 7.46 -0.45
CA LYS A 494 -4.17 8.40 -0.31
C LYS A 494 -5.51 7.67 -0.22
N VAL A 495 -6.38 8.11 0.66
CA VAL A 495 -7.75 7.61 0.78
C VAL A 495 -8.70 8.78 0.57
N VAL A 496 -9.55 8.66 -0.45
CA VAL A 496 -10.50 9.70 -0.85
C VAL A 496 -11.91 9.15 -0.82
N TYR A 497 -12.78 9.89 -0.18
CA TYR A 497 -14.21 9.64 -0.17
C TYR A 497 -14.86 10.44 -1.29
N THR A 498 -15.57 9.76 -2.19
CA THR A 498 -16.18 10.39 -3.37
C THR A 498 -17.70 10.30 -3.32
N SER A 499 -18.35 11.37 -3.77
CA SER A 499 -19.80 11.41 -3.99
C SER A 499 -20.08 12.26 -5.23
N SER A 500 -21.12 11.94 -5.97
CA SER A 500 -21.61 12.85 -7.00
C SER A 500 -22.30 14.05 -6.33
N TYR A 501 -21.93 15.25 -6.76
CA TYR A 501 -22.36 16.52 -6.17
C TYR A 501 -23.59 17.12 -6.85
N GLY A 502 -24.32 16.34 -7.67
CA GLY A 502 -25.39 16.85 -8.54
C GLY A 502 -26.41 17.71 -7.81
N SER A 503 -27.03 17.17 -6.74
CA SER A 503 -28.03 17.91 -5.96
C SER A 503 -27.46 19.12 -5.21
N PHE A 504 -26.21 19.03 -4.74
CA PHE A 504 -25.54 20.13 -4.05
C PHE A 504 -25.27 21.31 -5.01
N TRP A 505 -24.76 21.02 -6.20
CA TRP A 505 -24.49 22.05 -7.21
C TRP A 505 -25.75 22.75 -7.70
N ILE A 506 -26.87 22.03 -7.84
CA ILE A 506 -28.16 22.66 -8.15
C ILE A 506 -28.51 23.71 -7.10
N ALA A 507 -28.37 23.39 -5.80
CA ALA A 507 -28.64 24.33 -4.72
C ALA A 507 -27.69 25.54 -4.75
N VAL A 508 -26.39 25.32 -4.98
CA VAL A 508 -25.38 26.39 -5.08
C VAL A 508 -25.68 27.32 -6.26
N VAL A 509 -26.03 26.78 -7.43
CA VAL A 509 -26.38 27.57 -8.62
C VAL A 509 -27.62 28.42 -8.39
N VAL A 510 -28.65 27.87 -7.73
CA VAL A 510 -29.86 28.63 -7.36
C VAL A 510 -29.51 29.78 -6.41
N LEU A 511 -28.75 29.51 -5.35
CA LEU A 511 -28.32 30.54 -4.38
C LEU A 511 -27.43 31.61 -5.04
N PHE A 512 -26.57 31.21 -5.97
CA PHE A 512 -25.75 32.13 -6.75
C PHE A 512 -26.63 33.03 -7.64
N GLY A 513 -27.61 32.46 -8.33
CA GLY A 513 -28.57 33.22 -9.15
C GLY A 513 -29.35 34.26 -8.32
N LEU A 514 -29.82 33.87 -7.13
CA LEU A 514 -30.49 34.79 -6.20
C LEU A 514 -29.54 35.89 -5.70
N CYS A 515 -28.28 35.56 -5.43
CA CYS A 515 -27.25 36.54 -5.04
C CYS A 515 -26.98 37.55 -6.16
N VAL A 516 -26.88 37.11 -7.41
CA VAL A 516 -26.69 38.00 -8.58
C VAL A 516 -27.89 38.94 -8.75
N ALA A 517 -29.12 38.43 -8.59
CA ALA A 517 -30.32 39.27 -8.63
C ALA A 517 -30.30 40.34 -7.52
N TRP A 518 -29.91 39.96 -6.30
CA TRP A 518 -29.76 40.90 -5.18
C TRP A 518 -28.67 41.96 -5.45
N ILE A 519 -27.52 41.56 -6.01
CA ILE A 519 -26.45 42.46 -6.44
C ILE A 519 -26.96 43.45 -7.49
N ALA A 520 -27.71 42.98 -8.49
CA ALA A 520 -28.26 43.83 -9.53
C ALA A 520 -29.25 44.87 -8.95
N ILE A 521 -30.19 44.44 -8.11
CA ILE A 521 -31.17 45.34 -7.49
C ILE A 521 -30.48 46.40 -6.63
N THR A 522 -29.55 45.99 -5.76
CA THR A 522 -28.81 46.93 -4.90
C THR A 522 -27.94 47.89 -5.70
N TRP A 523 -27.27 47.42 -6.76
CA TRP A 523 -26.51 48.28 -7.66
C TRP A 523 -27.40 49.28 -8.42
N PHE A 524 -28.54 48.85 -8.98
CA PHE A 524 -29.48 49.74 -9.65
C PHE A 524 -30.07 50.80 -8.71
N THR A 525 -30.38 50.44 -7.46
CA THR A 525 -30.86 51.42 -6.47
C THR A 525 -29.77 52.43 -6.09
N HIS A 526 -28.50 52.01 -5.97
CA HIS A 526 -27.37 52.91 -5.76
C HIS A 526 -27.18 53.88 -6.93
N ILE A 527 -27.25 53.39 -8.18
CA ILE A 527 -27.18 54.25 -9.37
C ILE A 527 -28.35 55.23 -9.40
N PHE A 528 -29.57 54.75 -9.16
CA PHE A 528 -30.75 55.60 -9.16
C PHE A 528 -30.63 56.72 -8.11
N ALA A 529 -30.24 56.38 -6.89
CA ALA A 529 -30.00 57.34 -5.82
C ALA A 529 -28.89 58.34 -6.19
N PHE A 530 -27.78 57.87 -6.77
CA PHE A 530 -26.69 58.72 -7.22
C PHE A 530 -27.13 59.71 -8.30
N CYS A 531 -27.83 59.25 -9.33
CA CYS A 531 -28.33 60.09 -10.41
C CYS A 531 -29.39 61.09 -9.91
N HIS A 532 -30.30 60.65 -9.04
CA HIS A 532 -31.36 61.49 -8.49
C HIS A 532 -30.82 62.57 -7.55
N LEU A 533 -29.93 62.21 -6.61
CA LEU A 533 -29.38 63.16 -5.63
C LEU A 533 -28.43 64.19 -6.26
N ARG A 534 -27.76 63.84 -7.36
CA ARG A 534 -26.83 64.73 -8.06
C ARG A 534 -27.42 65.38 -9.30
N ALA A 535 -28.71 65.16 -9.58
CA ALA A 535 -29.41 65.62 -10.78
C ALA A 535 -28.63 65.36 -12.09
N VAL A 536 -27.91 64.24 -12.15
CA VAL A 536 -27.07 63.87 -13.32
C VAL A 536 -28.00 63.40 -14.43
N THR A 537 -27.95 64.07 -15.58
CA THR A 537 -28.69 63.65 -16.79
C THR A 537 -27.75 62.88 -17.73
N LEU A 538 -28.28 61.92 -18.50
CA LEU A 538 -27.52 61.10 -19.47
C LEU A 538 -26.47 61.87 -20.32
N PRO A 539 -26.76 63.08 -20.85
CA PRO A 539 -25.76 63.85 -21.62
C PRO A 539 -24.62 64.48 -20.79
N THR A 540 -24.67 64.40 -19.46
CA THR A 540 -23.66 64.96 -18.53
C THR A 540 -22.82 63.90 -17.81
N LEU A 541 -22.88 62.63 -18.25
CA LEU A 541 -22.07 61.56 -17.67
C LEU A 541 -20.56 61.80 -17.93
N SER A 542 -19.83 62.17 -16.88
CA SER A 542 -18.38 62.28 -16.91
C SER A 542 -17.72 60.91 -16.76
N THR A 543 -16.49 60.77 -17.27
CA THR A 543 -15.68 59.54 -17.11
C THR A 543 -15.51 59.15 -15.64
N GLY A 544 -15.39 60.12 -14.74
CA GLY A 544 -15.34 59.90 -13.29
C GLY A 544 -16.65 59.33 -12.71
N ALA A 545 -17.81 59.74 -13.23
CA ALA A 545 -19.10 59.19 -12.81
C ALA A 545 -19.24 57.72 -13.23
N VAL A 546 -18.83 57.37 -14.46
CA VAL A 546 -18.79 55.97 -14.93
C VAL A 546 -17.85 55.13 -14.08
N ALA A 547 -16.64 55.63 -13.80
CA ALA A 547 -15.68 54.93 -12.94
C ALA A 547 -16.26 54.66 -11.54
N ARG A 548 -16.97 55.62 -10.94
CA ARG A 548 -17.67 55.42 -9.66
C ARG A 548 -18.77 54.37 -9.73
N MET A 549 -19.57 54.32 -10.80
CA MET A 549 -20.59 53.29 -10.99
C MET A 549 -19.98 51.88 -11.08
N VAL A 550 -18.82 51.74 -11.73
CA VAL A 550 -18.07 50.48 -11.81
C VAL A 550 -17.48 50.10 -10.45
N VAL A 551 -16.90 51.05 -9.71
CA VAL A 551 -16.38 50.80 -8.35
C VAL A 551 -17.51 50.41 -7.40
N ASP A 552 -18.70 51.01 -7.52
CA ASP A 552 -19.87 50.61 -6.75
C ASP A 552 -20.37 49.20 -7.14
N LEU A 553 -20.34 48.84 -8.42
CA LEU A 553 -20.63 47.46 -8.84
C LEU A 553 -19.67 46.45 -8.21
N LEU A 554 -18.37 46.74 -8.22
CA LEU A 554 -17.34 45.93 -7.55
C LEU A 554 -17.57 45.86 -6.03
N ALA A 555 -17.99 46.95 -5.39
CA ALA A 555 -18.27 47.00 -3.97
C ALA A 555 -19.48 46.12 -3.58
N VAL A 556 -20.58 46.26 -4.32
CA VAL A 556 -21.84 45.55 -4.08
C VAL A 556 -21.67 44.07 -4.40
N SER A 557 -21.03 43.74 -5.53
CA SER A 557 -20.73 42.36 -5.90
C SER A 557 -19.84 41.67 -4.87
N ALA A 558 -18.76 42.32 -4.41
CA ALA A 558 -17.90 41.77 -3.36
C ALA A 558 -18.68 41.47 -2.08
N ASN A 559 -19.57 42.37 -1.65
CA ASN A 559 -20.40 42.15 -0.45
C ASN A 559 -21.39 40.99 -0.62
N GLY A 560 -22.09 40.93 -1.76
CA GLY A 560 -23.06 39.87 -2.04
C GLY A 560 -22.41 38.50 -2.13
N LEU A 561 -21.33 38.40 -2.91
CA LEU A 561 -20.58 37.16 -3.06
C LEU A 561 -19.90 36.73 -1.76
N LEU A 562 -19.38 37.67 -0.96
CA LEU A 562 -18.84 37.36 0.38
C LEU A 562 -19.93 36.78 1.30
N PHE A 563 -21.13 37.37 1.29
CA PHE A 563 -22.26 36.85 2.05
C PHE A 563 -22.64 35.45 1.60
N LEU A 564 -22.75 35.21 0.29
CA LEU A 564 -23.03 33.90 -0.28
C LEU A 564 -21.99 32.85 0.14
N VAL A 565 -20.70 33.16 -0.03
CA VAL A 565 -19.60 32.26 0.34
C VAL A 565 -19.59 31.99 1.83
N GLY A 566 -19.78 33.01 2.66
CA GLY A 566 -19.87 32.86 4.11
C GLY A 566 -21.04 31.97 4.52
N LEU A 567 -22.23 32.19 3.94
CA LEU A 567 -23.42 31.39 4.19
C LEU A 567 -23.20 29.92 3.80
N LEU A 568 -22.68 29.66 2.60
CA LEU A 568 -22.38 28.31 2.12
C LEU A 568 -21.35 27.63 3.02
N SER A 569 -20.31 28.35 3.47
CA SER A 569 -19.27 27.81 4.35
C SER A 569 -19.83 27.44 5.73
N VAL A 570 -20.70 28.27 6.30
CA VAL A 570 -21.36 28.00 7.59
C VAL A 570 -22.31 26.81 7.47
N ILE A 571 -23.14 26.76 6.43
CA ILE A 571 -24.02 25.62 6.16
C ILE A 571 -23.20 24.33 6.01
N ALA A 572 -22.13 24.38 5.20
CA ALA A 572 -21.24 23.24 5.00
C ALA A 572 -20.59 22.78 6.31
N LEU A 573 -20.10 23.70 7.14
CA LEU A 573 -19.49 23.38 8.43
C LEU A 573 -20.49 22.69 9.38
N ILE A 574 -21.71 23.23 9.49
CA ILE A 574 -22.75 22.68 10.37
C ILE A 574 -23.16 21.29 9.89
N LEU A 575 -23.43 21.12 8.59
CA LEU A 575 -23.82 19.83 8.03
C LEU A 575 -22.70 18.80 8.11
N PHE A 576 -21.45 19.20 7.82
CA PHE A 576 -20.30 18.30 7.84
C PHE A 576 -19.92 17.85 9.27
N LYS A 577 -20.04 18.72 10.27
CA LYS A 577 -19.77 18.34 11.68
C LYS A 577 -20.97 17.73 12.40
N GLY A 578 -22.19 18.02 11.94
CA GLY A 578 -23.44 17.52 12.54
C GLY A 578 -23.96 16.20 11.95
N GLN A 579 -23.34 15.68 10.90
CA GLN A 579 -23.77 14.45 10.24
C GLN A 579 -23.38 13.19 11.03
N ARG A 580 -24.27 12.19 11.02
CA ARG A 580 -24.02 10.82 11.52
C ARG A 580 -23.93 9.80 10.40
N THR A 581 -24.60 10.07 9.29
CA THR A 581 -24.53 9.35 8.02
C THR A 581 -23.96 10.29 6.95
N PHE A 582 -23.47 9.76 5.84
CA PHE A 582 -22.75 10.54 4.83
C PHE A 582 -23.71 11.45 4.03
N PHE A 583 -23.96 12.66 4.54
CA PHE A 583 -24.86 13.62 3.89
C PHE A 583 -24.12 14.59 2.98
N LEU A 584 -22.99 15.12 3.45
CA LEU A 584 -22.17 16.10 2.76
C LEU A 584 -20.70 15.72 2.92
N ILE A 585 -20.01 15.57 1.78
CA ILE A 585 -18.56 15.40 1.73
C ILE A 585 -17.98 16.70 1.21
N LEU A 586 -16.85 17.13 1.78
CA LEU A 586 -16.15 18.30 1.27
C LEU A 586 -15.45 17.93 -0.04
N PRO A 587 -15.42 18.85 -1.03
CA PRO A 587 -14.72 18.58 -2.27
C PRO A 587 -13.27 18.14 -2.02
N ALA A 588 -12.85 17.10 -2.73
CA ALA A 588 -11.47 16.64 -2.66
C ALA A 588 -10.51 17.73 -3.15
N GLU A 589 -9.29 17.70 -2.62
CA GLU A 589 -8.23 18.62 -3.03
C GLU A 589 -7.95 18.52 -4.54
N GLY A 590 -7.81 19.67 -5.20
CA GLY A 590 -7.59 19.78 -6.64
C GLY A 590 -8.85 19.61 -7.50
N SER A 591 -10.02 19.36 -6.89
CA SER A 591 -11.28 19.27 -7.61
C SER A 591 -11.68 20.61 -8.24
N SER A 592 -12.46 20.56 -9.32
CA SER A 592 -13.02 21.75 -9.98
C SER A 592 -13.85 22.61 -9.02
N ALA A 593 -14.51 21.97 -8.06
CA ALA A 593 -15.28 22.62 -7.00
C ALA A 593 -14.40 23.47 -6.07
N GLU A 594 -13.31 22.91 -5.58
CA GLU A 594 -12.36 23.62 -4.71
C GLU A 594 -11.71 24.80 -5.48
N ASN A 595 -11.32 24.56 -6.73
CA ASN A 595 -10.73 25.59 -7.58
C ASN A 595 -11.72 26.74 -7.86
N ALA A 596 -12.98 26.43 -8.14
CA ALA A 596 -14.03 27.44 -8.31
C ALA A 596 -14.25 28.26 -7.02
N PHE A 597 -14.26 27.60 -5.86
CA PHE A 597 -14.37 28.26 -4.56
C PHE A 597 -13.17 29.18 -4.27
N LYS A 598 -11.94 28.72 -4.51
CA LYS A 598 -10.71 29.52 -4.39
C LYS A 598 -10.73 30.73 -5.33
N ALA A 599 -11.12 30.52 -6.59
CA ALA A 599 -11.24 31.60 -7.58
C ALA A 599 -12.28 32.65 -7.14
N LEU A 600 -13.43 32.23 -6.65
CA LEU A 600 -14.47 33.12 -6.14
C LEU A 600 -13.98 33.97 -4.96
N LEU A 601 -13.27 33.37 -4.00
CA LEU A 601 -12.67 34.08 -2.87
C LEU A 601 -11.65 35.13 -3.32
N LEU A 602 -10.79 34.80 -4.30
CA LEU A 602 -9.83 35.76 -4.86
C LEU A 602 -10.54 36.93 -5.52
N VAL A 603 -11.58 36.67 -6.32
CA VAL A 603 -12.37 37.73 -6.97
C VAL A 603 -13.00 38.65 -5.92
N VAL A 604 -13.62 38.09 -4.87
CA VAL A 604 -14.21 38.87 -3.77
C VAL A 604 -13.17 39.73 -3.07
N PHE A 605 -12.00 39.16 -2.76
CA PHE A 605 -10.91 39.86 -2.10
C PHE A 605 -10.42 41.06 -2.92
N PHE A 606 -10.09 40.85 -4.20
CA PHE A 606 -9.57 41.93 -5.05
C PHE A 606 -10.64 42.99 -5.37
N ALA A 607 -11.89 42.60 -5.63
CA ALA A 607 -12.98 43.54 -5.85
C ALA A 607 -13.20 44.43 -4.60
N ARG A 608 -13.12 43.85 -3.39
CA ARG A 608 -13.23 44.60 -2.15
C ARG A 608 -12.02 45.52 -1.93
N LEU A 609 -10.81 45.04 -2.21
CA LEU A 609 -9.58 45.82 -2.10
C LEU A 609 -9.64 47.07 -2.97
N VAL A 610 -10.00 46.92 -4.25
CA VAL A 610 -10.14 48.06 -5.19
C VAL A 610 -11.19 49.05 -4.69
N SER A 611 -12.36 48.57 -4.26
CA SER A 611 -13.43 49.42 -3.74
C SER A 611 -13.00 50.21 -2.50
N LEU A 612 -12.31 49.57 -1.56
CA LEU A 612 -11.81 50.22 -0.35
C LEU A 612 -10.72 51.23 -0.67
N SER A 613 -9.78 50.92 -1.56
CA SER A 613 -8.73 51.85 -1.98
C SER A 613 -9.30 53.12 -2.59
N VAL A 614 -10.32 53.02 -3.45
CA VAL A 614 -10.98 54.21 -4.02
C VAL A 614 -11.73 55.02 -2.95
N ARG A 615 -12.39 54.36 -1.99
CA ARG A 615 -13.05 55.06 -0.88
C ARG A 615 -12.06 55.77 0.03
N VAL A 616 -10.92 55.14 0.33
CA VAL A 616 -9.84 55.78 1.11
C VAL A 616 -9.26 56.96 0.34
N TRP A 617 -9.04 56.80 -0.96
CA TRP A 617 -8.59 57.90 -1.83
C TRP A 617 -9.55 59.09 -1.80
N ASP A 618 -10.86 58.85 -1.97
CA ASP A 618 -11.89 59.88 -1.89
C ASP A 618 -11.92 60.55 -0.50
N GLN A 619 -11.70 59.81 0.59
CA GLN A 619 -11.64 60.36 1.95
C GLN A 619 -10.40 61.24 2.19
N LEU A 620 -9.26 60.87 1.62
CA LEU A 620 -8.01 61.64 1.74
C LEU A 620 -8.05 62.96 0.96
N HIS A 621 -8.87 63.03 -0.10
CA HIS A 621 -9.04 64.23 -0.93
C HIS A 621 -10.32 65.00 -0.62
N ALA A 622 -11.03 64.66 0.45
CA ALA A 622 -12.20 65.40 0.88
C ALA A 622 -11.78 66.67 1.64
N ASP A 623 -12.00 67.83 1.03
CA ASP A 623 -11.80 69.12 1.70
C ASP A 623 -12.91 69.34 2.73
N VAL A 624 -12.57 69.21 4.01
CA VAL A 624 -13.49 69.51 5.11
C VAL A 624 -13.38 71.00 5.44
N PHE A 625 -14.36 71.77 4.96
CA PHE A 625 -14.51 73.17 5.36
C PHE A 625 -15.28 73.26 6.68
N PHE A 626 -14.60 73.64 7.76
CA PHE A 626 -15.26 73.95 9.03
C PHE A 626 -15.80 75.38 8.98
N VAL A 627 -17.13 75.52 8.96
CA VAL A 627 -17.79 76.83 9.11
C VAL A 627 -17.93 77.12 10.60
N ASP A 628 -17.11 78.03 11.11
CA ASP A 628 -17.35 78.62 12.43
C ASP A 628 -18.46 79.68 12.30
N TRP A 629 -19.60 79.45 12.95
CA TRP A 629 -20.78 80.31 12.90
C TRP A 629 -20.80 81.37 14.01
N GLU A 630 -19.71 81.61 14.73
CA GLU A 630 -19.65 82.73 15.68
C GLU A 630 -19.65 84.09 14.98
N LYS A 631 -20.68 84.90 15.26
CA LYS A 631 -20.69 86.32 14.87
C LYS A 631 -19.58 87.05 15.64
N PRO A 632 -18.72 87.85 14.97
CA PRO A 632 -17.74 88.66 15.67
C PRO A 632 -18.47 89.61 16.62
N ARG A 633 -18.17 89.51 17.93
CA ARG A 633 -18.65 90.48 18.92
C ARG A 633 -18.15 91.86 18.53
N GLN A 634 -19.07 92.78 18.27
CA GLN A 634 -18.76 94.18 18.00
C GLN A 634 -17.97 94.75 19.20
N GLY A 635 -16.68 94.99 18.97
CA GLY A 635 -15.87 95.80 19.88
C GLY A 635 -16.40 97.24 19.87
N VAL A 636 -16.65 97.75 21.07
CA VAL A 636 -16.96 99.17 21.32
C VAL A 636 -15.82 100.03 20.80
N GLY A 637 -16.18 101.15 20.16
CA GLY A 637 -15.36 101.88 19.21
C GLY A 637 -14.10 102.57 19.75
N LEU A 638 -13.23 102.93 18.80
CA LEU A 638 -12.57 104.22 18.78
C LEU A 638 -12.23 104.62 17.35
N ALA A 639 -12.48 105.89 17.08
CA ALA A 639 -12.54 106.52 15.78
C ALA A 639 -11.20 106.60 15.05
N SER A 640 -11.30 106.72 13.73
CA SER A 640 -10.66 107.75 12.89
C SER A 640 -9.91 107.17 11.70
N GLY A 641 -10.11 107.80 10.54
CA GLY A 641 -9.08 107.88 9.51
C GLY A 641 -9.34 107.10 8.22
N ARG A 642 -10.30 107.60 7.43
CA ARG A 642 -10.10 107.98 6.01
C ARG A 642 -8.88 107.37 5.30
N GLY A 643 -9.13 106.63 4.22
CA GLY A 643 -8.12 106.30 3.22
C GLY A 643 -8.71 105.48 2.07
N GLU A 644 -8.84 106.12 0.93
CA GLU A 644 -9.25 105.55 -0.36
C GLU A 644 -8.39 104.35 -0.81
N GLY A 645 -8.99 103.47 -1.62
CA GLY A 645 -8.40 103.21 -2.94
C GLY A 645 -7.91 101.78 -3.25
N LYS A 646 -8.55 101.24 -4.29
CA LYS A 646 -8.02 100.39 -5.38
C LYS A 646 -7.98 98.86 -5.20
N GLU A 647 -8.84 98.25 -6.01
CA GLU A 647 -8.59 97.13 -6.93
C GLU A 647 -7.14 96.59 -6.99
N ALA A 648 -7.00 95.30 -6.72
CA ALA A 648 -6.59 94.29 -7.70
C ALA A 648 -7.07 92.90 -7.23
#